data_AF-A0A7E6DVX8-F1
#
_entry.id   AF-A0A7E6DVX8-F1
#
_cell.length_a   1.000
_cell.length_b   1.000
_cell.length_c   1.000
_cell.angle_alpha   90.00
_cell.angle_beta   90.00
_cell.angle_gamma   90.00
#
_symmetry.space_group_name_H-M   'P 1'
#
loop_
_entity.id
_entity.type
_entity.pdbx_description
1 polymer ?
#
loop_
_entity_poly.entity_id
_entity_poly.type
_entity_poly.pdbx_seq_one_letter_code
_entity_poly.pdbx_strand_id
1 'polypeptide(L)'
;MAASRKAPRVRASHRDFQLKNLRIIEPNEVIYSGDTGVETGGRMPPKVTSELLRQLRQAMRNLEYVTEPIQAYIIPSGDAHQSEYIAPCDCRRAFISGFDGSAGTAIITEEHAAMWTDGRYFLQAAKQMDNNWTLMRMGLKDTPTQEDWLVSVLPEGSRVGVDPLIISTDYWKKMAKVLRSAGHHLLPVKENLVDKIWTDRPERPCKPLLTLGLDYTGISWKDKVADLRMKMSERNVVWFVVTALDEIAWLFNLRGSDVEHNPVFFSYAIIGLETIMLFIDGDRIDAPNVKEHLLLDLSLEAEYRIQVLPYKSILSELKVLCSSLSPKEKVWVSDKASYAVSEAIPKGHRCYMPYTPICIAKAVKNSAESEGMRRAHVKDAVALCELFNWLEKEVPKGGVTEISAADKAEEFRRQQADFVDLSFPTISSTGPNGAIIHYAPVPETNRTLSLDEVYLIDSGAQYKDGTTDVTRTMHFGTPTAYEKECFTYVLKGHIAVSAAVFPAGTKGHLLDSFARSALWDSGLDYLHGTGHGVGSFLNVHEGPCGISYKTFSDEPLEAGMIVTDEPGYYEDGAFGIRIENVVLVVPVKTKYNFSNRGSLTFEPLTLVPIQTKMIDVDSLTDKELLWGAMVSTLRLFVFLPLVVRLAQQLPPGLQGRDREGAAEAGPPGGSRVAHQRDAAHLQAALARPGSVL
;
A
#
# COMPACT_ATOMS: atom_id res chain seq x y z
N MET A 1 53.86 -39.57 -20.58
CA MET A 1 53.71 -38.57 -21.67
C MET A 1 52.31 -37.99 -21.54
N ALA A 2 51.98 -36.71 -21.46
CA ALA A 2 52.67 -35.41 -21.43
C ALA A 2 51.71 -34.46 -20.63
N ALA A 3 52.17 -33.80 -19.58
CA ALA A 3 52.52 -32.37 -19.53
C ALA A 3 51.38 -31.33 -19.75
N SER A 4 50.89 -30.80 -18.63
CA SER A 4 50.67 -29.38 -18.27
C SER A 4 50.48 -28.32 -19.38
N ARG A 5 49.35 -27.59 -19.33
CA ARG A 5 49.30 -26.12 -19.44
C ARG A 5 48.19 -25.52 -18.57
N LYS A 6 48.57 -24.86 -17.48
CA LYS A 6 47.73 -23.91 -16.72
C LYS A 6 47.81 -22.53 -17.39
N ALA A 7 46.67 -21.86 -17.57
CA ALA A 7 46.60 -20.45 -17.94
C ALA A 7 46.91 -19.55 -16.70
N PRO A 8 47.52 -18.36 -16.88
CA PRO A 8 48.05 -17.58 -15.78
C PRO A 8 46.97 -16.77 -15.03
N ARG A 9 47.07 -16.77 -13.71
CA ARG A 9 46.38 -15.83 -12.81
C ARG A 9 47.14 -14.50 -12.84
N VAL A 10 46.50 -13.43 -13.30
CA VAL A 10 46.99 -12.07 -13.10
C VAL A 10 46.51 -11.58 -11.74
N ARG A 11 47.45 -11.33 -10.82
CA ARG A 11 47.26 -10.53 -9.61
C ARG A 11 47.35 -9.06 -10.01
N ALA A 12 46.27 -8.30 -9.88
CA ALA A 12 46.35 -6.84 -9.90
C ALA A 12 46.55 -6.35 -8.47
N SER A 13 47.68 -5.70 -8.22
CA SER A 13 48.05 -5.06 -6.97
C SER A 13 47.28 -3.75 -6.79
N HIS A 14 46.72 -3.54 -5.60
CA HIS A 14 46.27 -2.24 -5.12
C HIS A 14 47.44 -1.26 -5.04
N ARG A 15 47.50 -0.33 -5.99
CA ARG A 15 47.98 1.06 -5.87
C ARG A 15 47.90 1.68 -7.26
N ASP A 16 47.52 2.95 -7.29
CA ASP A 16 47.37 3.83 -8.46
C ASP A 16 46.00 3.82 -9.15
N PHE A 17 45.02 4.44 -8.48
CA PHE A 17 44.06 5.31 -9.16
C PHE A 17 44.03 6.63 -8.38
N GLN A 18 44.72 7.64 -8.93
CA GLN A 18 44.70 9.00 -8.41
C GLN A 18 43.33 9.63 -8.68
N LEU A 19 42.66 10.05 -7.60
CA LEU A 19 41.53 10.97 -7.60
C LEU A 19 41.99 12.34 -8.10
N LYS A 20 41.85 12.58 -9.41
CA LYS A 20 41.79 13.93 -9.98
C LYS A 20 40.77 13.91 -11.11
N ASN A 21 39.56 14.39 -10.81
CA ASN A 21 38.60 15.06 -11.70
C ASN A 21 37.16 14.86 -11.18
N LEU A 22 36.84 15.44 -10.03
CA LEU A 22 35.48 15.89 -9.73
C LEU A 22 35.53 17.41 -9.83
N ARG A 23 35.07 17.96 -10.96
CA ARG A 23 34.81 19.39 -11.10
C ARG A 23 33.41 19.64 -10.56
N ILE A 24 33.34 20.45 -9.52
CA ILE A 24 32.13 21.11 -9.07
C ILE A 24 31.65 21.98 -10.23
N ILE A 25 30.42 21.75 -10.71
CA ILE A 25 29.78 22.61 -11.70
C ILE A 25 29.10 23.73 -10.91
N GLU A 26 29.63 24.94 -11.02
CA GLU A 26 28.94 26.14 -10.54
C GLU A 26 27.74 26.45 -11.46
N PRO A 27 26.64 27.00 -10.91
CA PRO A 27 25.43 27.26 -11.69
C PRO A 27 25.66 28.45 -12.63
N ASN A 28 25.64 28.20 -13.94
CA ASN A 28 25.57 29.27 -14.93
C ASN A 28 24.16 29.87 -14.95
N GLU A 29 24.10 31.19 -14.79
CA GLU A 29 22.92 32.03 -15.02
C GLU A 29 22.39 31.82 -16.44
N VAL A 30 21.17 31.30 -16.56
CA VAL A 30 20.38 31.36 -17.79
C VAL A 30 19.49 32.59 -17.69
N ILE A 31 19.86 33.64 -18.41
CA ILE A 31 19.03 34.85 -18.60
C ILE A 31 17.84 34.47 -19.47
N TYR A 32 16.64 34.39 -18.88
CA TYR A 32 15.39 34.37 -19.62
C TYR A 32 15.02 35.80 -20.02
N SER A 33 15.04 36.09 -21.33
CA SER A 33 14.42 37.27 -21.91
C SER A 33 12.92 37.21 -21.73
N GLY A 34 12.35 38.28 -21.19
CA GLY A 34 10.97 38.33 -20.71
C GLY A 34 9.90 38.07 -21.75
N ASP A 35 8.81 37.48 -21.26
CA ASP A 35 7.49 37.71 -21.81
C ASP A 35 6.53 38.00 -20.64
N THR A 36 5.65 38.96 -20.88
CA THR A 36 4.90 39.71 -19.88
C THR A 36 3.67 38.97 -19.37
N GLY A 37 3.52 38.93 -18.04
CA GLY A 37 2.21 38.97 -17.38
C GLY A 37 1.35 37.71 -17.47
N VAL A 38 1.67 36.70 -16.66
CA VAL A 38 0.66 35.78 -16.14
C VAL A 38 0.77 35.83 -14.62
N GLU A 39 -0.24 36.38 -13.96
CA GLU A 39 -0.38 36.34 -12.51
C GLU A 39 -0.39 34.87 -12.06
N THR A 40 0.70 34.43 -11.43
CA THR A 40 0.73 33.15 -10.73
C THR A 40 -0.13 33.27 -9.48
N GLY A 41 -1.37 32.80 -9.58
CA GLY A 41 -2.27 32.62 -8.45
C GLY A 41 -1.62 31.84 -7.31
N GLY A 42 -1.92 32.29 -6.09
CA GLY A 42 -1.44 31.83 -4.77
C GLY A 42 -0.73 30.48 -4.72
N ARG A 43 0.61 30.49 -4.81
CA ARG A 43 1.42 29.36 -4.36
C ARG A 43 1.77 29.57 -2.89
N MET A 44 1.41 28.61 -2.03
CA MET A 44 1.94 28.61 -0.67
C MET A 44 3.47 28.50 -0.73
N PRO A 45 4.21 29.39 -0.05
CA PRO A 45 5.66 29.27 0.03
C PRO A 45 6.02 27.96 0.76
N PRO A 46 7.16 27.34 0.42
CA PRO A 46 7.62 26.15 1.13
C PRO A 46 7.77 26.46 2.63
N LYS A 47 7.66 25.43 3.47
CA LYS A 47 7.85 25.59 4.92
C LYS A 47 9.25 26.14 5.18
N VAL A 48 9.34 27.25 5.92
CA VAL A 48 10.64 27.80 6.34
C VAL A 48 11.20 26.93 7.45
N THR A 49 12.29 26.22 7.17
CA THR A 49 12.89 25.21 8.07
C THR A 49 14.23 25.64 8.66
N SER A 50 14.74 26.82 8.33
CA SER A 50 16.05 27.32 8.78
C SER A 50 16.25 27.24 10.29
N GLU A 51 15.25 27.68 11.07
CA GLU A 51 15.31 27.65 12.53
C GLU A 51 15.19 26.22 13.09
N LEU A 52 14.36 25.37 12.48
CA LEU A 52 14.24 23.96 12.89
C LEU A 52 15.55 23.21 12.66
N LEU A 53 16.20 23.43 11.51
CA LEU A 53 17.51 22.86 11.20
C LEU A 53 18.59 23.38 12.17
N ARG A 54 18.56 24.66 12.55
CA ARG A 54 19.47 25.23 13.55
C ARG A 54 19.29 24.54 14.90
N GLN A 55 18.06 24.38 15.36
CA GLN A 55 17.75 23.72 16.64
C GLN A 55 18.15 22.24 16.62
N LEU A 56 17.88 21.52 15.53
CA LEU A 56 18.29 20.12 15.40
C LEU A 56 19.81 19.95 15.43
N ARG A 57 20.55 20.79 14.70
CA ARG A 57 22.03 20.79 14.72
C ARG A 57 22.59 21.13 16.10
N GLN A 58 21.88 21.93 16.90
CA GLN A 58 22.21 22.15 18.31
C GLN A 58 21.93 20.89 19.15
N ALA A 59 20.80 20.21 18.95
CA ALA A 59 20.45 18.97 19.63
C ALA A 59 21.45 17.83 19.32
N MET A 60 21.98 17.76 18.09
CA MET A 60 23.03 16.83 17.67
C MET A 60 24.35 16.97 18.47
N ARG A 61 24.54 18.09 19.16
CA ARG A 61 25.73 18.37 19.99
C ARG A 61 25.42 18.38 21.49
N ASN A 62 24.16 18.19 21.88
CA ASN A 62 23.74 18.26 23.27
C ASN A 62 24.12 16.97 24.02
N LEU A 63 24.96 17.11 25.05
CA LEU A 63 25.48 16.00 25.85
C LEU A 63 24.42 15.30 26.71
N GLU A 64 23.21 15.86 26.84
CA GLU A 64 22.06 15.19 27.44
C GLU A 64 21.56 14.02 26.58
N TYR A 65 21.66 14.14 25.24
CA TYR A 65 21.08 13.17 24.30
C TYR A 65 22.14 12.25 23.69
N VAL A 66 23.36 12.75 23.53
CA VAL A 66 24.48 12.02 22.94
C VAL A 66 25.70 12.11 23.83
N THR A 67 26.50 11.04 23.95
CA THR A 67 27.70 11.08 24.78
C THR A 67 28.80 11.96 24.19
N GLU A 68 28.81 12.10 22.86
CA GLU A 68 29.67 13.01 22.11
C GLU A 68 28.90 13.51 20.88
N PRO A 69 29.23 14.70 20.35
CA PRO A 69 28.57 15.27 19.17
C PRO A 69 28.50 14.32 17.98
N ILE A 70 27.33 14.26 17.33
CA ILE A 70 27.14 13.56 16.05
C ILE A 70 27.20 14.55 14.89
N GLN A 71 27.80 14.14 13.77
CA GLN A 71 28.02 14.97 12.58
C GLN A 71 26.90 14.81 11.54
N ALA A 72 26.09 13.74 11.66
CA ALA A 72 24.88 13.57 10.89
C ALA A 72 23.77 12.93 11.72
N TYR A 73 22.52 13.23 11.40
CA TYR A 73 21.33 12.60 11.96
C TYR A 73 20.39 12.14 10.86
N ILE A 74 19.99 10.87 10.91
CA ILE A 74 19.08 10.25 9.93
C ILE A 74 17.66 10.27 10.50
N ILE A 75 16.71 10.73 9.69
CA ILE A 75 15.28 10.82 10.02
C ILE A 75 14.50 10.10 8.92
N PRO A 76 14.24 8.78 9.08
CA PRO A 76 13.39 8.04 8.16
C PRO A 76 11.92 8.47 8.29
N SER A 77 11.07 8.05 7.36
CA SER A 77 9.61 8.25 7.48
C SER A 77 8.93 7.26 8.43
N GLY A 78 9.53 6.09 8.66
CA GLY A 78 8.91 5.01 9.42
C GLY A 78 8.68 5.34 10.90
N ASP A 79 7.74 4.63 11.50
CA ASP A 79 7.50 4.61 12.94
C ASP A 79 8.19 3.40 13.61
N ALA A 80 7.86 3.16 14.89
CA ALA A 80 8.43 2.07 15.68
C ALA A 80 7.99 0.66 15.23
N HIS A 81 7.03 0.58 14.30
CA HIS A 81 6.39 -0.63 13.80
C HIS A 81 6.55 -0.82 12.29
N GLN A 82 7.27 0.10 11.63
CA GLN A 82 7.50 0.11 10.19
C GLN A 82 6.16 0.21 9.42
N SER A 83 5.22 0.98 9.97
CA SER A 83 3.93 1.28 9.34
C SER A 83 4.14 2.01 8.01
N GLU A 84 3.24 1.77 7.06
CA GLU A 84 3.24 2.46 5.78
C GLU A 84 2.67 3.88 5.91
N TYR A 85 1.45 3.99 6.43
CA TYR A 85 0.87 5.25 6.88
C TYR A 85 1.32 5.52 8.31
N ILE A 86 1.62 6.78 8.60
CA ILE A 86 2.26 7.18 9.84
C ILE A 86 1.31 8.12 10.59
N ALA A 87 1.11 7.88 11.88
CA ALA A 87 0.31 8.79 12.71
C ALA A 87 0.98 10.18 12.79
N PRO A 88 0.22 11.28 12.94
CA PRO A 88 0.77 12.63 12.96
C PRO A 88 1.94 12.84 13.93
N CYS A 89 1.93 12.18 15.10
CA CYS A 89 3.00 12.26 16.09
C CYS A 89 4.34 11.67 15.62
N ASP A 90 4.34 10.79 14.61
CA ASP A 90 5.52 10.13 14.07
C ASP A 90 5.97 10.71 12.71
N CYS A 91 5.24 11.69 12.15
CA CYS A 91 5.56 12.43 10.91
C CYS A 91 6.75 13.42 11.05
N ARG A 92 7.83 12.99 11.71
CA ARG A 92 9.02 13.79 12.04
C ARG A 92 9.73 14.34 10.82
N ARG A 93 9.84 13.53 9.77
CA ARG A 93 10.44 13.94 8.49
C ARG A 93 9.64 15.06 7.83
N ALA A 94 8.31 15.01 7.89
CA ALA A 94 7.46 16.10 7.40
C ALA A 94 7.59 17.35 8.28
N PHE A 95 7.62 17.18 9.60
CA PHE A 95 7.86 18.31 10.52
C PHE A 95 9.18 19.04 10.22
N ILE A 96 10.29 18.32 10.06
CA ILE A 96 11.60 18.97 9.90
C ILE A 96 11.80 19.59 8.51
N SER A 97 11.14 19.08 7.46
CA SER A 97 11.39 19.44 6.06
C SER A 97 10.27 20.18 5.34
N GLY A 98 9.02 20.06 5.82
CA GLY A 98 7.83 20.49 5.10
C GLY A 98 7.35 19.50 4.03
N PHE A 99 8.18 18.56 3.58
CA PHE A 99 7.76 17.53 2.62
C PHE A 99 6.94 16.45 3.33
N ASP A 100 5.70 16.24 2.92
CA ASP A 100 4.70 15.38 3.59
C ASP A 100 4.30 14.12 2.80
N GLY A 101 4.94 13.83 1.66
CA GLY A 101 4.69 12.59 0.90
C GLY A 101 4.91 11.32 1.75
N SER A 102 4.32 10.18 1.40
CA SER A 102 4.36 9.00 2.28
C SER A 102 5.76 8.38 2.42
N ALA A 103 6.62 8.52 1.41
CA ALA A 103 7.97 7.97 1.40
C ALA A 103 9.05 9.06 1.37
N GLY A 104 10.00 8.97 2.29
CA GLY A 104 11.22 9.78 2.26
C GLY A 104 12.17 9.50 3.40
N THR A 105 13.44 9.85 3.23
CA THR A 105 14.44 9.85 4.33
C THR A 105 15.21 11.15 4.30
N ALA A 106 15.14 11.89 5.40
CA ALA A 106 15.94 13.09 5.60
C ALA A 106 17.26 12.73 6.28
N ILE A 107 18.36 13.32 5.81
CA ILE A 107 19.66 13.27 6.48
C ILE A 107 20.15 14.69 6.66
N ILE A 108 20.43 15.06 7.91
CA ILE A 108 20.91 16.39 8.26
C ILE A 108 22.32 16.26 8.80
N THR A 109 23.25 16.98 8.18
CA THR A 109 24.63 17.13 8.65
C THR A 109 24.82 18.53 9.24
N GLU A 110 26.04 18.83 9.69
CA GLU A 110 26.40 20.17 10.14
C GLU A 110 26.20 21.23 9.04
N GLU A 111 26.43 20.86 7.78
CA GLU A 111 26.42 21.77 6.63
C GLU A 111 25.22 21.57 5.69
N HIS A 112 24.71 20.34 5.59
CA HIS A 112 23.69 19.97 4.59
C HIS A 112 22.39 19.48 5.22
N ALA A 113 21.29 19.59 4.48
CA ALA A 113 20.05 18.86 4.71
C ALA A 113 19.64 18.24 3.37
N ALA A 114 19.52 16.92 3.31
CA ALA A 114 19.22 16.18 2.09
C ALA A 114 18.01 15.26 2.29
N MET A 115 17.17 15.15 1.26
CA MET A 115 15.94 14.35 1.28
C MET A 115 15.95 13.33 0.15
N TRP A 116 15.98 12.04 0.48
CA TRP A 116 15.76 10.97 -0.49
C TRP A 116 14.28 10.64 -0.59
N THR A 117 13.74 10.61 -1.79
CA THR A 117 12.41 10.06 -2.08
C THR A 117 12.41 9.45 -3.48
N ASP A 118 11.36 8.69 -3.81
CA ASP A 118 11.21 8.02 -5.09
C ASP A 118 10.40 8.85 -6.11
N GLY A 119 10.29 8.32 -7.34
CA GLY A 119 9.72 9.01 -8.49
C GLY A 119 8.31 9.56 -8.28
N ARG A 120 7.54 8.97 -7.36
CA ARG A 120 6.19 9.43 -7.01
C ARG A 120 6.18 10.86 -6.45
N TYR A 121 7.28 11.29 -5.84
CA TYR A 121 7.32 12.48 -4.99
C TYR A 121 8.31 13.57 -5.43
N PHE A 122 8.99 13.42 -6.57
CA PHE A 122 10.00 14.40 -7.00
C PHE A 122 9.44 15.82 -7.11
N LEU A 123 8.26 15.98 -7.72
CA LEU A 123 7.63 17.28 -7.91
C LEU A 123 7.08 17.85 -6.60
N GLN A 124 6.48 17.00 -5.75
CA GLN A 124 5.94 17.41 -4.45
C GLN A 124 7.06 17.86 -3.51
N ALA A 125 8.12 17.06 -3.38
CA ALA A 125 9.26 17.37 -2.51
C ALA A 125 9.95 18.69 -2.94
N ALA A 126 10.15 18.91 -4.25
CA ALA A 126 10.74 20.15 -4.75
C ALA A 126 9.89 21.40 -4.48
N LYS A 127 8.55 21.25 -4.38
CA LYS A 127 7.63 22.36 -4.10
C LYS A 127 7.50 22.66 -2.61
N GLN A 128 7.53 21.63 -1.76
CA GLN A 128 7.25 21.74 -0.33
C GLN A 128 8.49 22.09 0.52
N MET A 129 9.68 21.70 0.07
CA MET A 129 10.94 21.98 0.79
C MET A 129 11.49 23.36 0.41
N ASP A 130 12.07 24.07 1.39
CA ASP A 130 12.76 25.33 1.14
C ASP A 130 14.18 25.13 0.59
N ASN A 131 14.89 26.24 0.35
CA ASN A 131 16.23 26.23 -0.25
C ASN A 131 17.34 25.66 0.65
N ASN A 132 17.04 25.28 1.90
CA ASN A 132 18.02 24.58 2.74
C ASN A 132 18.19 23.10 2.34
N TRP A 133 17.22 22.55 1.61
CA TRP A 133 17.15 21.12 1.30
C TRP A 133 17.68 20.78 -0.08
N THR A 134 18.44 19.69 -0.16
CA THR A 134 18.85 19.06 -1.42
C THR A 134 17.99 17.82 -1.70
N LEU A 135 17.23 17.83 -2.79
CA LEU A 135 16.42 16.69 -3.21
C LEU A 135 17.30 15.62 -3.88
N MET A 136 17.26 14.40 -3.34
CA MET A 136 17.98 13.23 -3.82
C MET A 136 16.99 12.25 -4.48
N ARG A 137 17.01 12.18 -5.81
CA ARG A 137 15.99 11.50 -6.62
C ARG A 137 16.27 10.00 -6.77
N MET A 138 15.71 9.16 -5.92
CA MET A 138 15.97 7.71 -5.91
C MET A 138 15.60 7.05 -7.24
N GLY A 139 16.39 6.07 -7.67
CA GLY A 139 16.17 5.32 -8.92
C GLY A 139 16.83 5.94 -10.15
N LEU A 140 17.26 7.20 -10.09
CA LEU A 140 18.10 7.77 -11.14
C LEU A 140 19.55 7.30 -10.99
N LYS A 141 20.21 7.08 -12.13
CA LYS A 141 21.57 6.52 -12.22
C LYS A 141 22.63 7.33 -11.47
N ASP A 142 22.48 8.64 -11.43
CA ASP A 142 23.47 9.56 -10.86
C ASP A 142 23.17 9.93 -9.39
N THR A 143 22.05 9.46 -8.83
CA THR A 143 21.71 9.74 -7.43
C THR A 143 22.49 8.82 -6.51
N PRO A 144 23.33 9.35 -5.59
CA PRO A 144 24.07 8.52 -4.64
C PRO A 144 23.11 7.83 -3.66
N THR A 145 23.52 6.66 -3.17
CA THR A 145 22.86 6.06 -2.01
C THR A 145 23.10 6.93 -0.77
N GLN A 146 22.26 6.76 0.25
CA GLN A 146 22.37 7.53 1.50
C GLN A 146 23.73 7.33 2.17
N GLU A 147 24.16 6.07 2.24
CA GLU A 147 25.45 5.67 2.80
C GLU A 147 26.64 6.19 2.00
N ASP A 148 26.59 6.14 0.65
CA ASP A 148 27.69 6.68 -0.19
C ASP A 148 27.76 8.20 -0.11
N TRP A 149 26.62 8.89 -0.04
CA TRP A 149 26.58 10.33 0.14
C TRP A 149 27.15 10.75 1.50
N LEU A 150 26.77 10.07 2.59
CA LEU A 150 27.34 10.30 3.92
C LEU A 150 28.87 10.18 3.92
N VAL A 151 29.41 9.14 3.30
CA VAL A 151 30.87 8.97 3.17
C VAL A 151 31.52 10.11 2.38
N SER A 152 30.82 10.67 1.40
CA SER A 152 31.36 11.76 0.58
C SER A 152 31.38 13.13 1.26
N VAL A 153 30.50 13.38 2.24
CA VAL A 153 30.33 14.70 2.88
C VAL A 153 30.82 14.77 4.32
N LEU A 154 31.04 13.62 4.97
CA LEU A 154 31.42 13.59 6.38
C LEU A 154 32.94 13.70 6.61
N PRO A 155 33.37 14.46 7.64
CA PRO A 155 34.76 14.42 8.11
C PRO A 155 35.19 13.02 8.57
N GLU A 156 36.50 12.75 8.53
CA GLU A 156 37.07 11.48 9.04
C GLU A 156 36.63 11.20 10.49
N GLY A 157 36.32 9.93 10.80
CA GLY A 157 35.95 9.53 12.16
C GLY A 157 34.55 9.96 12.62
N SER A 158 33.74 10.56 11.73
CA SER A 158 32.39 11.05 12.05
C SER A 158 31.44 10.00 12.64
N ARG A 159 30.48 10.51 13.41
CA ARG A 159 29.39 9.78 14.05
C ARG A 159 28.06 10.15 13.40
N VAL A 160 27.30 9.14 13.02
CA VAL A 160 25.98 9.28 12.40
C VAL A 160 24.96 8.77 13.40
N GLY A 161 24.08 9.63 13.90
CA GLY A 161 23.02 9.28 14.81
C GLY A 161 21.73 8.90 14.10
N VAL A 162 20.96 8.01 14.69
CA VAL A 162 19.60 7.69 14.27
C VAL A 162 18.84 7.15 15.47
N ASP A 163 17.54 7.43 15.54
CA ASP A 163 16.67 6.82 16.54
C ASP A 163 16.52 5.31 16.26
N PRO A 164 16.95 4.44 17.19
CA PRO A 164 16.97 3.00 16.97
C PRO A 164 15.57 2.36 16.92
N LEU A 165 14.52 3.04 17.39
CA LEU A 165 13.15 2.53 17.33
C LEU A 165 12.55 2.66 15.93
N ILE A 166 12.96 3.65 15.13
CA ILE A 166 12.32 3.96 13.85
C ILE A 166 13.15 3.54 12.62
N ILE A 167 14.23 2.81 12.84
CA ILE A 167 15.09 2.25 11.80
C ILE A 167 15.04 0.74 11.87
N SER A 168 14.73 0.09 10.74
CA SER A 168 14.71 -1.36 10.65
C SER A 168 16.12 -1.94 10.73
N THR A 169 16.22 -3.20 11.16
CA THR A 169 17.51 -3.83 11.40
C THR A 169 18.30 -4.13 10.11
N ASP A 170 17.60 -4.46 9.03
CA ASP A 170 18.19 -4.62 7.70
C ASP A 170 18.85 -3.31 7.21
N TYR A 171 18.14 -2.19 7.37
CA TYR A 171 18.62 -0.86 7.01
C TYR A 171 19.82 -0.45 7.87
N TRP A 172 19.75 -0.67 9.19
CA TRP A 172 20.87 -0.44 10.10
C TRP A 172 22.12 -1.22 9.67
N LYS A 173 22.00 -2.52 9.38
CA LYS A 173 23.13 -3.38 8.98
C LYS A 173 23.79 -2.87 7.70
N LYS A 174 22.99 -2.47 6.71
CA LYS A 174 23.48 -1.95 5.44
C LYS A 174 24.26 -0.64 5.64
N MET A 175 23.66 0.33 6.32
CA MET A 175 24.24 1.64 6.62
C MET A 175 25.52 1.51 7.47
N ALA A 176 25.45 0.78 8.59
CA ALA A 176 26.57 0.62 9.51
C ALA A 176 27.79 -0.05 8.87
N LYS A 177 27.57 -0.98 7.92
CA LYS A 177 28.65 -1.65 7.20
C LYS A 177 29.46 -0.66 6.36
N VAL A 178 28.79 0.16 5.54
CA VAL A 178 29.43 1.12 4.65
C VAL A 178 30.13 2.22 5.46
N LEU A 179 29.43 2.80 6.45
CA LEU A 179 30.01 3.82 7.33
C LEU A 179 31.26 3.31 8.05
N ARG A 180 31.23 2.09 8.61
CA ARG A 180 32.40 1.49 9.29
C ARG A 180 33.56 1.28 8.33
N SER A 181 33.30 0.85 7.09
CA SER A 181 34.34 0.69 6.07
C SER A 181 35.04 2.00 5.70
N ALA A 182 34.36 3.14 5.86
CA ALA A 182 34.91 4.48 5.66
C ALA A 182 35.50 5.10 6.95
N GLY A 183 35.49 4.39 8.09
CA GLY A 183 35.99 4.90 9.38
C GLY A 183 34.96 5.70 10.20
N HIS A 184 33.70 5.73 9.79
CA HIS A 184 32.59 6.38 10.51
C HIS A 184 31.82 5.38 11.40
N HIS A 185 31.01 5.90 12.31
CA HIS A 185 30.24 5.08 13.26
C HIS A 185 28.75 5.43 13.23
N LEU A 186 27.90 4.44 13.00
CA LEU A 186 26.44 4.57 13.19
C LEU A 186 26.10 4.35 14.67
N LEU A 187 25.42 5.30 15.30
CA LEU A 187 25.13 5.33 16.73
C LEU A 187 23.62 5.36 17.00
N PRO A 188 23.13 4.52 17.93
CA PRO A 188 21.73 4.55 18.33
C PRO A 188 21.52 5.68 19.32
N VAL A 189 20.79 6.72 18.92
CA VAL A 189 20.43 7.85 19.79
C VAL A 189 19.04 7.61 20.32
N LYS A 190 18.94 7.23 21.60
CA LYS A 190 17.67 6.76 22.21
C LYS A 190 16.58 7.83 22.24
N GLU A 191 16.98 9.07 22.52
CA GLU A 191 16.07 10.21 22.47
C GLU A 191 15.95 10.68 21.02
N ASN A 192 14.73 10.74 20.50
CA ASN A 192 14.52 11.28 19.16
C ASN A 192 14.78 12.80 19.18
N LEU A 193 15.75 13.26 18.38
CA LEU A 193 16.17 14.66 18.41
C LEU A 193 15.13 15.60 17.80
N VAL A 194 14.25 15.11 16.92
CA VAL A 194 13.14 15.90 16.37
C VAL A 194 12.10 16.17 17.45
N ASP A 195 11.79 15.16 18.28
CA ASP A 195 10.81 15.29 19.36
C ASP A 195 11.24 16.35 20.41
N LYS A 196 12.55 16.60 20.57
CA LYS A 196 13.08 17.64 21.48
C LYS A 196 12.87 19.07 20.98
N ILE A 197 12.69 19.25 19.67
CA ILE A 197 12.49 20.57 19.04
C ILE A 197 11.05 20.76 18.55
N TRP A 198 10.22 19.71 18.62
CA TRP A 198 8.82 19.74 18.21
C TRP A 198 7.92 20.06 19.40
N THR A 199 7.78 21.36 19.69
CA THR A 199 7.06 21.86 20.87
C THR A 199 5.58 21.53 20.90
N ASP A 200 4.95 21.47 19.73
CA ASP A 200 3.52 21.21 19.51
C ASP A 200 3.29 19.81 18.90
N ARG A 201 4.16 18.85 19.24
CA ARG A 201 4.04 17.48 18.75
C ARG A 201 2.67 16.89 19.15
N PRO A 202 1.89 16.37 18.18
CA PRO A 202 0.63 15.71 18.49
C PRO A 202 0.81 14.52 19.43
N GLU A 203 -0.16 14.29 20.31
CA GLU A 203 -0.20 13.08 21.12
C GLU A 203 -0.36 11.83 20.25
N ARG A 204 0.19 10.71 20.73
CA ARG A 204 0.02 9.42 20.05
C ARG A 204 -1.47 9.03 20.07
N PRO A 205 -2.07 8.69 18.93
CA PRO A 205 -3.43 8.16 18.91
C PRO A 205 -3.59 6.93 19.80
N CYS A 206 -4.66 6.92 20.59
CA CYS A 206 -5.04 5.80 21.45
C CYS A 206 -6.56 5.63 21.37
N LYS A 207 -7.04 5.20 20.21
CA LYS A 207 -8.47 5.06 19.88
C LYS A 207 -9.04 3.73 20.40
N PRO A 208 -10.38 3.61 20.52
CA PRO A 208 -11.03 2.37 20.94
C PRO A 208 -10.68 1.17 20.06
N LEU A 209 -10.73 -0.02 20.65
CA LEU A 209 -10.52 -1.29 19.94
C LEU A 209 -11.86 -1.86 19.46
N LEU A 210 -11.80 -2.58 18.33
CA LEU A 210 -12.91 -3.33 17.76
C LEU A 210 -12.59 -4.82 17.78
N THR A 211 -13.53 -5.64 18.24
CA THR A 211 -13.42 -7.10 18.25
C THR A 211 -14.04 -7.70 16.98
N LEU A 212 -13.40 -8.74 16.44
CA LEU A 212 -13.91 -9.50 15.29
C LEU A 212 -14.25 -10.93 15.72
N GLY A 213 -15.52 -11.30 15.54
CA GLY A 213 -16.01 -12.66 15.78
C GLY A 213 -15.65 -13.64 14.65
N LEU A 214 -15.90 -14.92 14.89
CA LEU A 214 -15.56 -16.01 13.97
C LEU A 214 -16.25 -15.91 12.60
N ASP A 215 -17.42 -15.27 12.52
CA ASP A 215 -18.11 -15.03 11.24
C ASP A 215 -17.29 -14.15 10.28
N TYR A 216 -16.35 -13.35 10.82
CA TYR A 216 -15.43 -12.52 10.05
C TYR A 216 -14.05 -13.18 9.91
N THR A 217 -13.56 -13.81 10.97
CA THR A 217 -12.15 -14.27 11.03
C THR A 217 -11.96 -15.74 10.71
N GLY A 218 -13.01 -16.57 10.77
CA GLY A 218 -12.99 -18.02 10.51
C GLY A 218 -12.24 -18.87 11.55
N ILE A 219 -11.33 -18.28 12.32
CA ILE A 219 -10.50 -18.94 13.33
C ILE A 219 -10.29 -18.03 14.55
N SER A 220 -10.28 -18.64 15.75
CA SER A 220 -10.13 -17.92 17.02
C SER A 220 -8.68 -17.47 17.24
N TRP A 221 -8.48 -16.44 18.07
CA TRP A 221 -7.11 -16.02 18.42
C TRP A 221 -6.35 -17.11 19.19
N LYS A 222 -7.06 -17.94 19.99
CA LYS A 222 -6.46 -19.07 20.70
C LYS A 222 -5.87 -20.09 19.72
N ASP A 223 -6.63 -20.45 18.69
CA ASP A 223 -6.18 -21.41 17.68
C ASP A 223 -5.02 -20.83 16.86
N LYS A 224 -5.07 -19.54 16.51
CA LYS A 224 -3.95 -18.84 15.85
C LYS A 224 -2.68 -18.89 16.70
N VAL A 225 -2.78 -18.68 18.02
CA VAL A 225 -1.65 -18.80 18.95
C VAL A 225 -1.17 -20.25 19.07
N ALA A 226 -2.07 -21.23 19.07
CA ALA A 226 -1.70 -22.65 19.10
C ALA A 226 -0.91 -23.05 17.84
N ASP A 227 -1.37 -22.66 16.65
CA ASP A 227 -0.67 -22.87 15.38
C ASP A 227 0.72 -22.21 15.36
N LEU A 228 0.79 -20.99 15.90
CA LEU A 228 2.05 -20.26 16.04
C LEU A 228 3.03 -20.99 16.97
N ARG A 229 2.56 -21.46 18.13
CA ARG A 229 3.38 -22.23 19.09
C ARG A 229 3.85 -23.57 18.53
N MET A 230 3.05 -24.20 17.68
CA MET A 230 3.46 -25.41 16.95
C MET A 230 4.68 -25.12 16.06
N LYS A 231 4.60 -24.06 15.25
CA LYS A 231 5.72 -23.60 14.40
C LYS A 231 6.95 -23.19 15.21
N MET A 232 6.77 -22.56 16.36
CA MET A 232 7.86 -22.21 17.29
C MET A 232 8.56 -23.47 17.82
N SER A 233 7.78 -24.47 18.24
CA SER A 233 8.29 -25.73 18.82
C SER A 233 9.11 -26.54 17.81
N GLU A 234 8.66 -26.64 16.56
CA GLU A 234 9.39 -27.29 15.46
C GLU A 234 10.78 -26.70 15.20
N ARG A 235 10.99 -25.44 15.62
CA ARG A 235 12.21 -24.66 15.37
C ARG A 235 13.00 -24.38 16.65
N ASN A 236 12.62 -24.96 17.78
CA ASN A 236 13.22 -24.74 19.11
C ASN A 236 13.27 -23.25 19.50
N VAL A 237 12.19 -22.53 19.23
CA VAL A 237 12.02 -21.12 19.57
C VAL A 237 11.13 -21.01 20.79
N VAL A 238 11.58 -20.24 21.79
CA VAL A 238 10.85 -20.10 23.07
C VAL A 238 10.05 -18.80 23.15
N TRP A 239 10.46 -17.78 22.40
CA TRP A 239 9.79 -16.49 22.34
C TRP A 239 9.71 -15.99 20.91
N PHE A 240 8.59 -15.39 20.55
CA PHE A 240 8.43 -14.65 19.31
C PHE A 240 7.95 -13.24 19.61
N VAL A 241 8.72 -12.24 19.14
CA VAL A 241 8.41 -10.82 19.29
C VAL A 241 7.69 -10.33 18.03
N VAL A 242 6.44 -9.94 18.19
CA VAL A 242 5.60 -9.37 17.14
C VAL A 242 5.67 -7.84 17.23
N THR A 243 6.06 -7.21 16.12
CA THR A 243 6.26 -5.75 16.03
C THR A 243 5.35 -5.09 15.00
N ALA A 244 4.96 -5.80 13.95
CA ALA A 244 4.05 -5.28 12.94
C ALA A 244 2.62 -5.22 13.48
N LEU A 245 1.97 -4.05 13.37
CA LEU A 245 0.66 -3.81 14.00
C LEU A 245 -0.46 -4.65 13.37
N ASP A 246 -0.38 -4.90 12.08
CA ASP A 246 -1.30 -5.75 11.32
C ASP A 246 -1.21 -7.22 11.75
N GLU A 247 -0.01 -7.72 12.03
CA GLU A 247 0.18 -9.06 12.60
C GLU A 247 -0.43 -9.20 14.00
N ILE A 248 -0.30 -8.18 14.84
CA ILE A 248 -0.89 -8.16 16.20
C ILE A 248 -2.42 -8.13 16.10
N ALA A 249 -2.97 -7.23 15.28
CA ALA A 249 -4.39 -7.12 15.02
C ALA A 249 -4.99 -8.45 14.50
N TRP A 250 -4.31 -9.10 13.54
CA TRP A 250 -4.73 -10.40 13.02
C TRP A 250 -4.64 -11.52 14.07
N LEU A 251 -3.54 -11.59 14.84
CA LEU A 251 -3.33 -12.66 15.83
C LEU A 251 -4.41 -12.64 16.90
N PHE A 252 -4.77 -11.46 17.39
CA PHE A 252 -5.75 -11.29 18.46
C PHE A 252 -7.19 -11.08 17.98
N ASN A 253 -7.46 -11.11 16.68
CA ASN A 253 -8.78 -10.78 16.11
C ASN A 253 -9.33 -9.43 16.61
N LEU A 254 -8.43 -8.45 16.71
CA LEU A 254 -8.74 -7.07 17.11
C LEU A 254 -8.45 -6.12 15.96
N ARG A 255 -9.10 -4.96 15.97
CA ARG A 255 -8.83 -3.81 15.10
C ARG A 255 -8.77 -2.55 15.94
N GLY A 256 -8.17 -1.51 15.36
CA GLY A 256 -8.07 -0.18 15.96
C GLY A 256 -8.19 0.90 14.89
N SER A 257 -7.90 2.13 15.26
CA SER A 257 -7.85 3.28 14.35
C SER A 257 -6.79 4.28 14.79
N ASP A 258 -5.66 3.77 15.30
CA ASP A 258 -4.54 4.61 15.71
C ASP A 258 -3.73 5.12 14.51
N VAL A 259 -3.76 4.39 13.40
CA VAL A 259 -3.13 4.75 12.12
C VAL A 259 -4.25 5.03 11.13
N GLU A 260 -4.16 6.14 10.41
CA GLU A 260 -5.13 6.46 9.37
C GLU A 260 -5.13 5.37 8.30
N HIS A 261 -6.32 5.01 7.83
CA HIS A 261 -6.58 4.01 6.79
C HIS A 261 -6.26 2.54 7.12
N ASN A 262 -5.28 2.30 7.99
CA ASN A 262 -4.92 0.98 8.47
C ASN A 262 -5.62 0.71 9.81
N PRO A 263 -6.57 -0.24 9.90
CA PRO A 263 -7.39 -0.46 11.10
C PRO A 263 -6.63 -1.22 12.21
N VAL A 264 -5.51 -0.64 12.64
CA VAL A 264 -4.55 -1.20 13.60
C VAL A 264 -4.41 -0.30 14.83
N PHE A 265 -3.73 -0.81 15.87
CA PHE A 265 -3.54 -0.11 17.14
C PHE A 265 -2.10 -0.27 17.63
N PHE A 266 -1.50 0.81 18.13
CA PHE A 266 -0.12 0.80 18.63
C PHE A 266 0.04 -0.22 19.75
N SER A 267 0.83 -1.25 19.46
CA SER A 267 1.07 -2.35 20.38
C SER A 267 2.31 -3.15 20.00
N TYR A 268 2.84 -3.90 20.96
CA TYR A 268 3.76 -5.01 20.71
C TYR A 268 3.18 -6.29 21.31
N ALA A 269 3.62 -7.45 20.84
CA ALA A 269 3.32 -8.71 21.51
C ALA A 269 4.57 -9.57 21.67
N ILE A 270 4.66 -10.29 22.78
CA ILE A 270 5.64 -11.37 22.97
C ILE A 270 4.87 -12.65 23.24
N ILE A 271 5.04 -13.64 22.35
CA ILE A 271 4.40 -14.95 22.46
C ILE A 271 5.43 -15.94 22.98
N GLY A 272 5.17 -16.50 24.16
CA GLY A 272 5.90 -17.63 24.72
C GLY A 272 5.15 -18.94 24.50
N LEU A 273 5.81 -20.06 24.81
CA LEU A 273 5.17 -21.39 24.77
C LEU A 273 4.02 -21.52 25.79
N GLU A 274 4.13 -20.86 26.94
CA GLU A 274 3.17 -20.93 28.05
C GLU A 274 2.66 -19.55 28.51
N THR A 275 3.01 -18.48 27.80
CA THR A 275 2.59 -17.12 28.17
C THR A 275 2.36 -16.25 26.94
N ILE A 276 1.56 -15.20 27.12
CA ILE A 276 1.29 -14.19 26.10
C ILE A 276 1.42 -12.83 26.79
N MET A 277 2.20 -11.93 26.22
CA MET A 277 2.36 -10.55 26.70
C MET A 277 1.91 -9.59 25.60
N LEU A 278 0.96 -8.71 25.92
CA LEU A 278 0.46 -7.66 25.02
C LEU A 278 0.83 -6.30 25.61
N PHE A 279 1.64 -5.54 24.88
CA PHE A 279 2.10 -4.22 25.28
C PHE A 279 1.22 -3.17 24.60
N ILE A 280 0.34 -2.52 25.34
CA ILE A 280 -0.66 -1.61 24.81
C ILE A 280 -1.01 -0.55 25.86
N ASP A 281 -1.22 0.69 25.41
CA ASP A 281 -1.63 1.79 26.29
C ASP A 281 -3.15 1.98 26.32
N GLY A 282 -3.61 2.60 27.41
CA GLY A 282 -4.95 3.15 27.60
C GLY A 282 -5.99 2.16 28.11
N ASP A 283 -7.04 2.72 28.71
CA ASP A 283 -8.19 1.97 29.27
C ASP A 283 -9.05 1.31 28.17
N ARG A 284 -8.65 1.42 26.89
CA ARG A 284 -9.30 0.75 25.75
C ARG A 284 -9.26 -0.78 25.86
N ILE A 285 -8.28 -1.33 26.57
CA ILE A 285 -8.20 -2.75 26.89
C ILE A 285 -9.26 -3.16 27.92
N ASP A 286 -9.77 -2.20 28.70
CA ASP A 286 -10.75 -2.44 29.76
C ASP A 286 -12.20 -2.43 29.28
N ALA A 287 -12.45 -2.14 28.00
CA ALA A 287 -13.79 -2.19 27.43
C ALA A 287 -14.39 -3.62 27.58
N PRO A 288 -15.65 -3.77 28.05
CA PRO A 288 -16.21 -5.09 28.37
C PRO A 288 -16.14 -6.10 27.24
N ASN A 289 -16.43 -5.68 26.01
CA ASN A 289 -16.35 -6.53 24.81
C ASN A 289 -14.91 -6.99 24.51
N VAL A 290 -13.91 -6.16 24.81
CA VAL A 290 -12.49 -6.50 24.63
C VAL A 290 -12.04 -7.47 25.72
N LYS A 291 -12.42 -7.23 26.99
CA LYS A 291 -12.14 -8.16 28.09
C LYS A 291 -12.74 -9.53 27.86
N GLU A 292 -13.99 -9.57 27.39
CA GLU A 292 -14.68 -10.82 27.04
C GLU A 292 -13.97 -11.53 25.89
N HIS A 293 -13.66 -10.82 24.80
CA HIS A 293 -12.99 -11.40 23.63
C HIS A 293 -11.59 -11.95 23.94
N LEU A 294 -10.79 -11.21 24.71
CA LEU A 294 -9.45 -11.60 25.15
C LEU A 294 -9.46 -12.48 26.40
N LEU A 295 -10.64 -12.77 26.96
CA LEU A 295 -10.86 -13.64 28.11
C LEU A 295 -10.08 -13.19 29.36
N LEU A 296 -9.96 -11.87 29.58
CA LEU A 296 -9.11 -11.28 30.63
C LEU A 296 -9.63 -11.51 32.07
N ASP A 297 -10.95 -11.60 32.24
CA ASP A 297 -11.60 -11.78 33.54
C ASP A 297 -11.85 -13.26 33.89
N LEU A 298 -11.50 -14.20 33.00
CA LEU A 298 -11.73 -15.63 33.19
C LEU A 298 -10.51 -16.34 33.75
N SER A 299 -10.76 -17.33 34.62
CA SER A 299 -9.75 -18.30 35.05
C SER A 299 -9.47 -19.29 33.91
N LEU A 300 -8.62 -18.88 32.98
CA LEU A 300 -8.15 -19.72 31.87
C LEU A 300 -6.97 -20.61 32.27
N GLU A 301 -6.70 -21.60 31.42
CA GLU A 301 -5.42 -22.31 31.37
C GLU A 301 -4.28 -21.28 31.23
N ALA A 302 -3.19 -21.48 31.97
CA ALA A 302 -2.15 -20.48 32.15
C ALA A 302 -1.54 -20.02 30.81
N GLU A 303 -1.46 -20.92 29.83
CA GLU A 303 -0.91 -20.70 28.51
C GLU A 303 -1.71 -19.73 27.63
N TYR A 304 -2.99 -19.52 27.91
CA TYR A 304 -3.83 -18.56 27.18
C TYR A 304 -4.08 -17.27 27.96
N ARG A 305 -3.49 -17.12 29.15
CA ARG A 305 -3.61 -15.89 29.91
C ARG A 305 -2.76 -14.77 29.28
N ILE A 306 -3.42 -13.71 28.83
CA ILE A 306 -2.76 -12.53 28.28
C ILE A 306 -2.35 -11.60 29.42
N GLN A 307 -1.07 -11.27 29.48
CA GLN A 307 -0.51 -10.26 30.38
C GLN A 307 -0.50 -8.92 29.64
N VAL A 308 -1.32 -7.98 30.10
CA VAL A 308 -1.39 -6.62 29.55
C VAL A 308 -0.36 -5.74 30.24
N LEU A 309 0.50 -5.11 29.45
CA LEU A 309 1.64 -4.31 29.91
C LEU A 309 1.65 -2.95 29.22
N PRO A 310 2.23 -1.89 29.83
CA PRO A 310 2.36 -0.59 29.19
C PRO A 310 3.14 -0.68 27.86
N TYR A 311 2.73 0.05 26.83
CA TYR A 311 3.36 0.02 25.51
C TYR A 311 4.88 0.25 25.58
N LYS A 312 5.32 1.20 26.42
CA LYS A 312 6.73 1.56 26.58
C LYS A 312 7.60 0.51 27.29
N SER A 313 7.00 -0.50 27.96
CA SER A 313 7.78 -1.49 28.71
C SER A 313 8.35 -2.62 27.83
N ILE A 314 8.04 -2.66 26.54
CA ILE A 314 8.49 -3.71 25.61
C ILE A 314 10.01 -3.99 25.71
N LEU A 315 10.85 -2.96 25.72
CA LEU A 315 12.30 -3.14 25.75
C LEU A 315 12.82 -3.60 27.12
N SER A 316 12.19 -3.21 28.22
CA SER A 316 12.59 -3.66 29.55
C SER A 316 12.19 -5.10 29.78
N GLU A 317 10.96 -5.47 29.43
CA GLU A 317 10.46 -6.84 29.58
C GLU A 317 11.22 -7.82 28.67
N LEU A 318 11.47 -7.43 27.41
CA LEU A 318 12.25 -8.27 26.50
C LEU A 318 13.68 -8.53 27.02
N LYS A 319 14.31 -7.55 27.69
CA LYS A 319 15.62 -7.75 28.32
C LYS A 319 15.55 -8.70 29.52
N VAL A 320 14.50 -8.59 30.34
CA VAL A 320 14.27 -9.51 31.48
C VAL A 320 14.12 -10.93 30.95
N LEU A 321 13.27 -11.15 29.94
CA LEU A 321 13.11 -12.47 29.30
C LEU A 321 14.42 -12.99 28.69
N CYS A 322 15.19 -12.12 28.03
CA CYS A 322 16.46 -12.53 27.44
C CYS A 322 17.53 -12.89 28.46
N SER A 323 17.44 -12.37 29.69
CA SER A 323 18.41 -12.65 30.77
C SER A 323 18.29 -14.06 31.35
N SER A 324 17.13 -14.71 31.19
CA SER A 324 16.86 -16.07 31.67
C SER A 324 17.01 -17.16 30.60
N LEU A 325 17.40 -16.79 29.37
CA LEU A 325 17.53 -17.74 28.26
C LEU A 325 18.67 -18.74 28.47
N SER A 326 18.38 -20.01 28.23
CA SER A 326 19.43 -21.03 28.14
C SER A 326 20.20 -20.92 26.81
N PRO A 327 21.48 -21.35 26.72
CA PRO A 327 22.34 -21.12 25.55
C PRO A 327 21.79 -21.57 24.18
N LYS A 328 20.87 -22.55 24.16
CA LYS A 328 20.29 -23.09 22.93
C LYS A 328 18.97 -22.42 22.52
N GLU A 329 18.32 -21.75 23.46
CA GLU A 329 17.03 -21.11 23.22
C GLU A 329 17.14 -19.95 22.24
N LYS A 330 16.09 -19.80 21.42
CA LYS A 330 16.02 -18.78 20.39
C LYS A 330 14.81 -17.90 20.58
N VAL A 331 14.99 -16.63 20.20
CA VAL A 331 13.94 -15.62 20.12
C VAL A 331 13.77 -15.26 18.66
N TRP A 332 12.57 -15.47 18.15
CA TRP A 332 12.17 -15.04 16.83
C TRP A 332 11.85 -13.55 16.80
N VAL A 333 12.35 -12.87 15.77
CA VAL A 333 12.10 -11.46 15.51
C VAL A 333 12.18 -11.21 14.00
N SER A 334 11.26 -10.41 13.46
CA SER A 334 11.32 -9.97 12.06
C SER A 334 12.64 -9.22 11.79
N ASP A 335 13.23 -9.39 10.60
CA ASP A 335 14.38 -8.57 10.19
C ASP A 335 14.00 -7.12 9.87
N LYS A 336 12.70 -6.87 9.64
CA LYS A 336 12.10 -5.53 9.54
C LYS A 336 11.92 -4.84 10.89
N ALA A 337 11.92 -5.61 11.99
CA ALA A 337 11.76 -5.04 13.33
C ALA A 337 12.81 -3.95 13.58
N SER A 338 12.42 -2.97 14.40
CA SER A 338 13.31 -1.88 14.78
C SER A 338 14.63 -2.38 15.36
N TYR A 339 15.69 -1.63 15.10
CA TYR A 339 17.01 -1.95 15.61
C TYR A 339 17.00 -2.02 17.14
N ALA A 340 16.24 -1.17 17.83
CA ALA A 340 16.12 -1.19 19.28
C ALA A 340 15.55 -2.53 19.81
N VAL A 341 14.49 -3.04 19.19
CA VAL A 341 13.87 -4.32 19.59
C VAL A 341 14.81 -5.47 19.30
N SER A 342 15.39 -5.51 18.10
CA SER A 342 16.27 -6.61 17.75
C SER A 342 17.55 -6.59 18.60
N GLU A 343 18.12 -5.42 18.88
CA GLU A 343 19.34 -5.29 19.67
C GLU A 343 19.16 -5.64 21.15
N ALA A 344 17.94 -5.52 21.69
CA ALA A 344 17.60 -5.99 23.03
C ALA A 344 17.73 -7.53 23.18
N ILE A 345 17.64 -8.28 22.07
CA ILE A 345 17.83 -9.73 22.05
C ILE A 345 19.31 -10.04 21.86
N PRO A 346 20.01 -10.75 22.74
CA PRO A 346 21.43 -11.04 22.56
C PRO A 346 21.70 -11.81 21.26
N LYS A 347 22.77 -11.44 20.55
CA LYS A 347 23.10 -11.97 19.21
C LYS A 347 23.11 -13.51 19.12
N GLY A 348 23.48 -14.21 20.20
CA GLY A 348 23.48 -15.68 20.25
C GLY A 348 22.09 -16.31 20.26
N HIS A 349 21.07 -15.59 20.73
CA HIS A 349 19.67 -16.07 20.83
C HIS A 349 18.77 -15.52 19.72
N ARG A 350 19.20 -14.43 19.07
CA ARG A 350 18.43 -13.73 18.05
C ARG A 350 18.30 -14.54 16.75
N CYS A 351 17.07 -14.87 16.36
CA CYS A 351 16.76 -15.57 15.13
C CYS A 351 15.90 -14.68 14.22
N TYR A 352 16.53 -14.10 13.20
CA TYR A 352 15.86 -13.24 12.23
C TYR A 352 15.03 -14.05 11.23
N MET A 353 13.92 -13.45 10.80
CA MET A 353 13.05 -13.97 9.74
C MET A 353 12.66 -12.83 8.79
N PRO A 354 12.76 -13.04 7.46
CA PRO A 354 12.25 -12.08 6.47
C PRO A 354 10.72 -11.93 6.53
N TYR A 355 10.03 -13.04 6.78
CA TYR A 355 8.59 -13.10 6.96
C TYR A 355 8.27 -13.91 8.19
N THR A 356 7.37 -13.39 9.03
CA THR A 356 6.97 -14.08 10.24
C THR A 356 5.97 -15.20 9.96
N PRO A 357 5.83 -16.19 10.84
CA PRO A 357 4.78 -17.19 10.72
C PRO A 357 3.37 -16.62 10.64
N ILE A 358 3.14 -15.42 11.21
CA ILE A 358 1.87 -14.69 11.13
C ILE A 358 1.70 -14.07 9.74
N CYS A 359 2.74 -13.39 9.22
CA CYS A 359 2.76 -12.83 7.87
C CYS A 359 2.44 -13.90 6.80
N ILE A 360 3.06 -15.08 6.90
CA ILE A 360 2.76 -16.21 6.00
C ILE A 360 1.31 -16.68 6.17
N ALA A 361 0.83 -16.84 7.41
CA ALA A 361 -0.50 -17.39 7.67
C ALA A 361 -1.63 -16.47 7.21
N LYS A 362 -1.55 -15.17 7.49
CA LYS A 362 -2.61 -14.21 7.14
C LYS A 362 -2.69 -13.87 5.65
N ALA A 363 -1.62 -14.16 4.89
CA ALA A 363 -1.60 -13.96 3.45
C ALA A 363 -2.62 -14.84 2.73
N VAL A 364 -2.87 -16.05 3.26
CA VAL A 364 -3.83 -17.02 2.73
C VAL A 364 -5.14 -16.89 3.49
N LYS A 365 -6.16 -16.29 2.86
CA LYS A 365 -7.46 -16.05 3.51
C LYS A 365 -8.22 -17.37 3.63
N ASN A 366 -8.75 -17.63 4.82
CA ASN A 366 -9.70 -18.73 4.98
C ASN A 366 -11.06 -18.37 4.36
N SER A 367 -11.99 -19.32 4.33
CA SER A 367 -13.29 -19.12 3.68
C SER A 367 -14.12 -17.97 4.26
N ALA A 368 -14.09 -17.76 5.58
CA ALA A 368 -14.83 -16.64 6.20
C ALA A 368 -14.24 -15.30 5.76
N GLU A 369 -12.91 -15.18 5.74
CA GLU A 369 -12.20 -13.99 5.30
C GLU A 369 -12.41 -13.72 3.80
N SER A 370 -12.30 -14.75 2.93
CA SER A 370 -12.51 -14.58 1.49
C SER A 370 -13.96 -14.22 1.15
N GLU A 371 -14.94 -14.81 1.84
CA GLU A 371 -16.35 -14.43 1.66
C GLU A 371 -16.64 -13.02 2.22
N GLY A 372 -15.96 -12.61 3.29
CA GLY A 372 -15.97 -11.23 3.77
C GLY A 372 -15.48 -10.25 2.71
N MET A 373 -14.33 -10.55 2.09
CA MET A 373 -13.78 -9.75 1.00
C MET A 373 -14.75 -9.65 -0.18
N ARG A 374 -15.43 -10.74 -0.57
CA ARG A 374 -16.50 -10.69 -1.59
C ARG A 374 -17.63 -9.75 -1.20
N ARG A 375 -18.13 -9.82 0.04
CA ARG A 375 -19.20 -8.92 0.52
C ARG A 375 -18.77 -7.45 0.51
N ALA A 376 -17.54 -7.15 0.96
CA ALA A 376 -16.97 -5.82 0.94
C ALA A 376 -16.92 -5.26 -0.48
N HIS A 377 -16.41 -6.04 -1.44
CA HIS A 377 -16.29 -5.60 -2.84
C HIS A 377 -17.64 -5.43 -3.55
N VAL A 378 -18.66 -6.23 -3.20
CA VAL A 378 -20.02 -6.01 -3.71
C VAL A 378 -20.57 -4.67 -3.23
N LYS A 379 -20.43 -4.35 -1.94
CA LYS A 379 -20.85 -3.05 -1.37
C LYS A 379 -20.09 -1.87 -1.99
N ASP A 380 -18.77 -2.00 -2.10
CA ASP A 380 -17.92 -0.97 -2.70
C ASP A 380 -18.26 -0.71 -4.18
N ALA A 381 -18.53 -1.77 -4.93
CA ALA A 381 -18.90 -1.65 -6.33
C ALA A 381 -20.29 -1.00 -6.53
N VAL A 382 -21.23 -1.16 -5.59
CA VAL A 382 -22.49 -0.38 -5.58
C VAL A 382 -22.20 1.11 -5.43
N ALA A 383 -21.40 1.49 -4.43
CA ALA A 383 -21.03 2.89 -4.20
C ALA A 383 -20.35 3.52 -5.42
N LEU A 384 -19.46 2.78 -6.09
CA LEU A 384 -18.79 3.25 -7.31
C LEU A 384 -19.71 3.33 -8.53
N CYS A 385 -20.69 2.43 -8.65
CA CYS A 385 -21.70 2.55 -9.71
C CYS A 385 -22.58 3.80 -9.52
N GLU A 386 -22.96 4.11 -8.27
CA GLU A 386 -23.67 5.35 -7.94
C GLU A 386 -22.82 6.59 -8.26
N LEU A 387 -21.54 6.57 -7.86
CA LEU A 387 -20.57 7.62 -8.16
C LEU A 387 -20.42 7.87 -9.65
N PHE A 388 -20.18 6.82 -10.45
CA PHE A 388 -19.91 7.01 -11.87
C PHE A 388 -21.16 7.48 -12.63
N ASN A 389 -22.33 6.98 -12.26
CA ASN A 389 -23.59 7.51 -12.77
C ASN A 389 -23.82 8.99 -12.37
N TRP A 390 -23.39 9.40 -11.17
CA TRP A 390 -23.44 10.80 -10.75
C TRP A 390 -22.44 11.65 -11.56
N LEU A 391 -21.19 11.20 -11.72
CA LEU A 391 -20.16 11.89 -12.51
C LEU A 391 -20.60 12.09 -13.97
N GLU A 392 -21.13 11.06 -14.62
CA GLU A 392 -21.64 11.15 -16.00
C GLU A 392 -22.74 12.21 -16.17
N LYS A 393 -23.50 12.52 -15.11
CA LYS A 393 -24.56 13.53 -15.12
C LYS A 393 -24.09 14.91 -14.74
N GLU A 394 -23.18 15.02 -13.77
CA GLU A 394 -22.78 16.31 -13.19
C GLU A 394 -21.57 16.94 -13.88
N VAL A 395 -20.60 16.14 -14.37
CA VAL A 395 -19.42 16.69 -15.09
C VAL A 395 -19.82 17.56 -16.30
N PRO A 396 -20.78 17.16 -17.16
CA PRO A 396 -21.22 18.00 -18.28
C PRO A 396 -21.84 19.35 -17.87
N LYS A 397 -22.32 19.48 -16.64
CA LYS A 397 -22.90 20.74 -16.12
C LYS A 397 -21.83 21.70 -15.63
N GLY A 398 -20.59 21.23 -15.47
CA GLY A 398 -19.49 21.94 -14.83
C GLY A 398 -19.61 21.98 -13.31
N GLY A 399 -18.50 22.32 -12.64
CA GLY A 399 -18.46 22.51 -11.18
C GLY A 399 -18.03 21.29 -10.37
N VAL A 400 -17.93 20.10 -10.98
CA VAL A 400 -17.27 18.95 -10.34
C VAL A 400 -15.75 19.16 -10.39
N THR A 401 -15.13 19.10 -9.23
CA THR A 401 -13.67 19.19 -9.03
C THR A 401 -13.10 17.86 -8.52
N GLU A 402 -11.78 17.68 -8.61
CA GLU A 402 -11.06 16.52 -8.08
C GLU A 402 -11.44 16.23 -6.62
N ILE A 403 -11.37 17.25 -5.75
CA ILE A 403 -11.76 17.12 -4.34
C ILE A 403 -13.24 16.72 -4.22
N SER A 404 -14.15 17.42 -4.92
CA SER A 404 -15.58 17.11 -4.80
C SER A 404 -15.95 15.71 -5.31
N ALA A 405 -15.18 15.17 -6.28
CA ALA A 405 -15.39 13.82 -6.78
C ALA A 405 -14.86 12.77 -5.78
N ALA A 406 -13.73 13.03 -5.13
CA ALA A 406 -13.23 12.22 -4.01
C ALA A 406 -14.20 12.22 -2.83
N ASP A 407 -14.67 13.40 -2.40
CA ASP A 407 -15.67 13.55 -1.34
C ASP A 407 -16.96 12.79 -1.66
N LYS A 408 -17.40 12.86 -2.93
CA LYS A 408 -18.59 12.13 -3.39
C LYS A 408 -18.39 10.62 -3.37
N ALA A 409 -17.19 10.14 -3.71
CA ALA A 409 -16.86 8.71 -3.63
C ALA A 409 -16.97 8.20 -2.19
N GLU A 410 -16.41 8.96 -1.25
CA GLU A 410 -16.51 8.66 0.18
C GLU A 410 -17.97 8.73 0.68
N GLU A 411 -18.74 9.74 0.25
CA GLU A 411 -20.16 9.88 0.60
C GLU A 411 -20.96 8.63 0.23
N PHE A 412 -20.79 8.10 -0.99
CA PHE A 412 -21.48 6.88 -1.41
C PHE A 412 -21.00 5.63 -0.67
N ARG A 413 -19.71 5.55 -0.32
CA ARG A 413 -19.18 4.44 0.48
C ARG A 413 -19.68 4.45 1.92
N ARG A 414 -19.80 5.64 2.53
CA ARG A 414 -20.35 5.83 3.89
C ARG A 414 -21.80 5.36 4.02
N GLN A 415 -22.55 5.27 2.93
CA GLN A 415 -23.91 4.75 2.92
C GLN A 415 -23.97 3.22 2.97
N GLN A 416 -22.87 2.54 2.66
CA GLN A 416 -22.81 1.08 2.64
C GLN A 416 -22.67 0.51 4.06
N ALA A 417 -23.34 -0.61 4.31
CA ALA A 417 -23.31 -1.27 5.62
C ALA A 417 -21.87 -1.63 6.04
N ASP A 418 -21.58 -1.45 7.32
CA ASP A 418 -20.29 -1.77 7.95
C ASP A 418 -19.08 -1.04 7.34
N PHE A 419 -19.28 0.08 6.63
CA PHE A 419 -18.21 1.01 6.30
C PHE A 419 -17.54 1.49 7.59
N VAL A 420 -16.20 1.48 7.61
CA VAL A 420 -15.39 1.92 8.74
C VAL A 420 -14.68 3.22 8.39
N ASP A 421 -13.85 3.19 7.35
CA ASP A 421 -13.06 4.31 6.88
C ASP A 421 -12.59 4.08 5.43
N LEU A 422 -11.91 5.05 4.81
CA LEU A 422 -11.16 4.81 3.57
C LEU A 422 -9.93 3.93 3.84
N SER A 423 -9.56 3.08 2.87
CA SER A 423 -8.36 2.20 2.98
C SER A 423 -7.06 2.90 2.57
N PHE A 424 -7.15 4.08 1.97
CA PHE A 424 -6.08 5.04 1.67
C PHE A 424 -6.69 6.39 1.21
N PRO A 425 -5.92 7.49 1.15
CA PRO A 425 -6.42 8.75 0.61
C PRO A 425 -6.83 8.59 -0.86
N THR A 426 -8.05 8.98 -1.21
CA THR A 426 -8.52 8.88 -2.59
C THR A 426 -7.67 9.72 -3.53
N ILE A 427 -7.14 9.09 -4.58
CA ILE A 427 -6.50 9.77 -5.70
C ILE A 427 -7.62 10.11 -6.69
N SER A 428 -7.93 11.39 -6.82
CA SER A 428 -8.88 11.91 -7.82
C SER A 428 -8.14 12.92 -8.68
N SER A 429 -7.97 12.60 -9.97
CA SER A 429 -7.07 13.34 -10.85
C SER A 429 -7.67 13.54 -12.23
N THR A 430 -7.63 14.76 -12.75
CA THR A 430 -8.06 15.05 -14.13
C THR A 430 -6.94 15.68 -14.97
N GLY A 431 -6.86 15.27 -16.23
CA GLY A 431 -5.86 15.73 -17.18
C GLY A 431 -4.43 15.50 -16.64
N PRO A 432 -3.56 16.52 -16.65
CA PRO A 432 -2.15 16.39 -16.29
C PRO A 432 -1.88 15.83 -14.90
N ASN A 433 -2.81 16.03 -13.95
CA ASN A 433 -2.68 15.51 -12.59
C ASN A 433 -2.72 13.98 -12.58
N GLY A 434 -3.39 13.34 -13.54
CA GLY A 434 -3.46 11.88 -13.66
C GLY A 434 -2.09 11.22 -13.91
N ALA A 435 -1.12 11.95 -14.46
CA ALA A 435 0.24 11.45 -14.68
C ALA A 435 1.06 11.34 -13.38
N ILE A 436 0.62 12.00 -12.30
CA ILE A 436 1.29 11.94 -11.00
C ILE A 436 0.76 10.72 -10.24
N ILE A 437 1.53 9.63 -10.25
CA ILE A 437 1.12 8.30 -9.75
C ILE A 437 0.44 8.35 -8.37
N HIS A 438 1.00 9.09 -7.41
CA HIS A 438 0.45 9.27 -6.05
C HIS A 438 -0.03 10.72 -5.83
N TYR A 439 -0.84 11.24 -6.74
CA TYR A 439 -1.46 12.55 -6.59
C TYR A 439 -2.47 12.56 -5.45
N ALA A 440 -2.33 13.50 -4.52
CA ALA A 440 -3.36 13.81 -3.54
C ALA A 440 -3.93 15.20 -3.89
N PRO A 441 -5.23 15.33 -4.16
CA PRO A 441 -5.81 16.62 -4.48
C PRO A 441 -5.76 17.54 -3.25
N VAL A 442 -5.21 18.75 -3.42
CA VAL A 442 -5.20 19.81 -2.40
C VAL A 442 -5.94 21.05 -2.94
N PRO A 443 -6.52 21.92 -2.08
CA PRO A 443 -7.33 23.04 -2.52
C PRO A 443 -6.66 23.93 -3.58
N GLU A 444 -5.34 24.09 -3.51
CA GLU A 444 -4.56 24.94 -4.41
C GLU A 444 -4.33 24.32 -5.80
N THR A 445 -4.40 22.99 -5.92
CA THR A 445 -4.24 22.26 -7.20
C THR A 445 -5.52 21.59 -7.67
N ASN A 446 -6.64 21.83 -7.00
CA ASN A 446 -7.94 21.22 -7.25
C ASN A 446 -8.50 21.64 -8.62
N ARG A 447 -8.36 20.76 -9.62
CA ARG A 447 -8.85 21.00 -10.98
C ARG A 447 -10.34 20.68 -11.11
N THR A 448 -11.02 21.38 -12.02
CA THR A 448 -12.39 21.05 -12.45
C THR A 448 -12.36 19.94 -13.49
N LEU A 449 -13.13 18.87 -13.29
CA LEU A 449 -13.33 17.82 -14.28
C LEU A 449 -14.04 18.39 -15.52
N SER A 450 -13.69 17.88 -16.69
CA SER A 450 -14.23 18.38 -17.96
C SER A 450 -14.63 17.25 -18.91
N LEU A 451 -15.19 17.63 -20.06
CA LEU A 451 -15.48 16.70 -21.15
C LEU A 451 -14.26 16.38 -22.01
N ASP A 452 -13.16 17.14 -21.86
CA ASP A 452 -12.03 17.14 -22.79
C ASP A 452 -10.77 16.49 -22.18
N GLU A 453 -10.83 16.07 -20.92
CA GLU A 453 -9.70 15.50 -20.20
C GLU A 453 -10.04 14.11 -19.65
N VAL A 454 -9.03 13.24 -19.62
CA VAL A 454 -9.06 11.97 -18.87
C VAL A 454 -9.29 12.25 -17.38
N TYR A 455 -10.07 11.39 -16.74
CA TYR A 455 -10.27 11.36 -15.31
C TYR A 455 -9.87 9.99 -14.75
N LEU A 456 -8.98 10.00 -13.76
CA LEU A 456 -8.55 8.83 -13.00
C LEU A 456 -9.05 8.98 -11.57
N ILE A 457 -9.71 7.94 -11.06
CA ILE A 457 -10.01 7.80 -9.64
C ILE A 457 -9.52 6.45 -9.14
N ASP A 458 -8.69 6.52 -8.10
CA ASP A 458 -8.22 5.38 -7.33
C ASP A 458 -8.63 5.56 -5.86
N SER A 459 -9.36 4.59 -5.35
CA SER A 459 -10.01 4.70 -4.05
C SER A 459 -10.42 3.34 -3.51
N GLY A 460 -10.42 3.21 -2.19
CA GLY A 460 -10.89 2.03 -1.50
C GLY A 460 -11.39 2.33 -0.10
N ALA A 461 -11.96 1.33 0.56
CA ALA A 461 -12.48 1.42 1.91
C ALA A 461 -12.19 0.19 2.76
N GLN A 462 -12.20 0.45 4.07
CA GLN A 462 -12.29 -0.55 5.11
C GLN A 462 -13.76 -0.80 5.41
N TYR A 463 -14.16 -2.05 5.27
CA TYR A 463 -15.41 -2.58 5.79
C TYR A 463 -15.10 -3.56 6.90
N LYS A 464 -16.03 -3.76 7.85
CA LYS A 464 -15.85 -4.82 8.85
C LYS A 464 -15.63 -6.20 8.23
N ASP A 465 -16.17 -6.42 7.03
CA ASP A 465 -16.01 -7.65 6.24
C ASP A 465 -14.67 -7.78 5.50
N GLY A 466 -13.98 -6.69 5.16
CA GLY A 466 -12.86 -6.72 4.23
C GLY A 466 -12.35 -5.35 3.80
N THR A 467 -11.28 -5.34 3.02
CA THR A 467 -10.61 -4.12 2.50
C THR A 467 -10.74 -4.07 0.99
N THR A 468 -11.02 -2.90 0.42
CA THR A 468 -11.12 -2.71 -1.04
C THR A 468 -10.02 -1.79 -1.57
N ASP A 469 -9.70 -1.99 -2.85
CA ASP A 469 -8.79 -1.18 -3.65
C ASP A 469 -9.24 -1.22 -5.12
N VAL A 470 -9.37 -0.06 -5.77
CA VAL A 470 -9.88 0.01 -7.13
C VAL A 470 -9.61 1.35 -7.79
N THR A 471 -8.83 1.27 -8.85
CA THR A 471 -8.69 2.33 -9.84
C THR A 471 -9.57 2.15 -11.07
N ARG A 472 -10.21 3.24 -11.50
CA ARG A 472 -10.82 3.38 -12.83
C ARG A 472 -10.38 4.67 -13.51
N THR A 473 -10.08 4.54 -14.80
CA THR A 473 -9.81 5.67 -15.69
C THR A 473 -10.95 5.79 -16.70
N MET A 474 -11.42 7.00 -16.94
CA MET A 474 -12.57 7.30 -17.81
C MET A 474 -12.45 8.65 -18.51
N HIS A 475 -13.32 8.90 -19.48
CA HIS A 475 -13.44 10.17 -20.19
C HIS A 475 -14.91 10.55 -20.39
N PHE A 476 -15.25 11.82 -20.17
CA PHE A 476 -16.65 12.27 -20.21
C PHE A 476 -17.10 12.76 -21.60
N GLY A 477 -16.20 13.26 -22.44
CA GLY A 477 -16.44 13.51 -23.88
C GLY A 477 -15.85 12.44 -24.78
N THR A 478 -15.04 12.85 -25.75
CA THR A 478 -14.39 11.99 -26.75
C THR A 478 -12.87 11.91 -26.50
N PRO A 479 -12.32 10.76 -26.08
CA PRO A 479 -10.88 10.62 -25.89
C PRO A 479 -10.13 10.64 -27.22
N THR A 480 -8.89 11.11 -27.18
CA THR A 480 -7.96 11.11 -28.31
C THR A 480 -7.54 9.69 -28.71
N ALA A 481 -7.00 9.53 -29.93
CA ALA A 481 -6.48 8.24 -30.37
C ALA A 481 -5.34 7.73 -29.46
N TYR A 482 -4.48 8.63 -29.00
CA TYR A 482 -3.33 8.27 -28.15
C TYR A 482 -3.75 7.85 -26.72
N GLU A 483 -4.74 8.54 -26.12
CA GLU A 483 -5.34 8.13 -24.85
C GLU A 483 -5.98 6.75 -24.96
N LYS A 484 -6.70 6.47 -26.06
CA LYS A 484 -7.29 5.15 -26.31
C LYS A 484 -6.25 4.07 -26.52
N GLU A 485 -5.19 4.36 -27.28
CA GLU A 485 -4.08 3.43 -27.53
C GLU A 485 -3.43 3.00 -26.21
N CYS A 486 -3.00 3.98 -25.39
CA CYS A 486 -2.39 3.72 -24.09
C CYS A 486 -3.35 2.98 -23.14
N PHE A 487 -4.64 3.39 -23.10
CA PHE A 487 -5.64 2.71 -22.27
C PHE A 487 -5.81 1.26 -22.67
N THR A 488 -5.79 0.98 -23.97
CA THR A 488 -5.96 -0.36 -24.50
C THR A 488 -4.75 -1.23 -24.20
N TYR A 489 -3.53 -0.70 -24.22
CA TYR A 489 -2.34 -1.44 -23.78
C TYR A 489 -2.38 -1.78 -22.29
N VAL A 490 -2.77 -0.81 -21.45
CA VAL A 490 -2.98 -1.06 -20.01
C VAL A 490 -4.05 -2.13 -19.79
N LEU A 491 -5.17 -2.06 -20.51
CA LEU A 491 -6.23 -3.06 -20.43
C LEU A 491 -5.76 -4.45 -20.88
N LYS A 492 -4.99 -4.55 -21.96
CA LYS A 492 -4.39 -5.81 -22.42
C LYS A 492 -3.49 -6.41 -21.34
N GLY A 493 -2.67 -5.60 -20.70
CA GLY A 493 -1.83 -6.00 -19.58
C GLY A 493 -2.65 -6.55 -18.40
N HIS A 494 -3.70 -5.82 -18.00
CA HIS A 494 -4.61 -6.23 -16.93
C HIS A 494 -5.28 -7.58 -17.25
N ILE A 495 -5.82 -7.74 -18.46
CA ILE A 495 -6.44 -9.00 -18.89
C ILE A 495 -5.41 -10.13 -18.92
N ALA A 496 -4.18 -9.86 -19.35
CA ALA A 496 -3.12 -10.87 -19.44
C ALA A 496 -2.78 -11.45 -18.05
N VAL A 497 -2.75 -10.63 -17.01
CA VAL A 497 -2.57 -11.09 -15.62
C VAL A 497 -3.82 -11.78 -15.11
N SER A 498 -4.98 -11.12 -15.14
CA SER A 498 -6.24 -11.65 -14.59
C SER A 498 -6.66 -13.00 -15.23
N ALA A 499 -6.41 -13.19 -16.52
CA ALA A 499 -6.73 -14.43 -17.25
C ALA A 499 -5.57 -15.44 -17.30
N ALA A 500 -4.47 -15.20 -16.57
CA ALA A 500 -3.34 -16.12 -16.52
C ALA A 500 -3.70 -17.41 -15.79
N VAL A 501 -3.28 -18.53 -16.36
CA VAL A 501 -3.32 -19.85 -15.72
C VAL A 501 -1.89 -20.28 -15.45
N PHE A 502 -1.55 -20.55 -14.19
CA PHE A 502 -0.18 -20.81 -13.76
C PHE A 502 -0.12 -21.99 -12.77
N PRO A 503 1.01 -22.72 -12.68
CA PRO A 503 1.17 -23.78 -11.69
C PRO A 503 1.07 -23.27 -10.26
N ALA A 504 0.51 -24.09 -9.36
CA ALA A 504 0.53 -23.78 -7.93
C ALA A 504 1.98 -23.62 -7.41
N GLY A 505 2.22 -22.62 -6.57
CA GLY A 505 3.55 -22.26 -6.06
C GLY A 505 4.39 -21.41 -7.03
N THR A 506 3.79 -20.86 -8.09
CA THR A 506 4.43 -19.82 -8.90
C THR A 506 4.51 -18.52 -8.11
N LYS A 507 5.69 -17.88 -8.08
CA LYS A 507 5.86 -16.56 -7.43
C LYS A 507 5.18 -15.46 -8.26
N GLY A 508 4.61 -14.46 -7.59
CA GLY A 508 3.85 -13.41 -8.25
C GLY A 508 4.71 -12.51 -9.14
N HIS A 509 5.98 -12.26 -8.80
CA HIS A 509 6.87 -11.48 -9.69
C HIS A 509 7.03 -12.07 -11.10
N LEU A 510 6.82 -13.37 -11.28
CA LEU A 510 6.89 -14.03 -12.59
C LEU A 510 5.72 -13.66 -13.51
N LEU A 511 4.67 -13.05 -12.96
CA LEU A 511 3.48 -12.59 -13.68
C LEU A 511 3.55 -11.10 -14.03
N ASP A 512 4.47 -10.34 -13.42
CA ASP A 512 4.59 -8.87 -13.60
C ASP A 512 4.77 -8.47 -15.07
N SER A 513 5.60 -9.20 -15.82
CA SER A 513 5.86 -8.89 -17.23
C SER A 513 4.66 -9.15 -18.16
N PHE A 514 3.66 -9.94 -17.76
CA PHE A 514 2.45 -10.12 -18.55
C PHE A 514 1.68 -8.79 -18.67
N ALA A 515 1.67 -8.00 -17.61
CA ALA A 515 1.01 -6.70 -17.59
C ALA A 515 1.75 -5.63 -18.42
N ARG A 516 3.03 -5.84 -18.72
CA ARG A 516 3.88 -4.84 -19.39
C ARG A 516 4.05 -5.06 -20.89
N SER A 517 3.83 -6.29 -21.36
CA SER A 517 4.19 -6.69 -22.73
C SER A 517 3.67 -5.73 -23.81
N ALA A 518 2.38 -5.36 -23.75
CA ALA A 518 1.78 -4.47 -24.76
C ALA A 518 2.35 -3.04 -24.74
N LEU A 519 2.73 -2.54 -23.56
CA LEU A 519 3.40 -1.24 -23.42
C LEU A 519 4.84 -1.31 -23.94
N TRP A 520 5.58 -2.35 -23.55
CA TRP A 520 6.98 -2.55 -23.95
C TRP A 520 7.15 -2.69 -25.47
N ASP A 521 6.23 -3.36 -26.16
CA ASP A 521 6.24 -3.46 -27.63
C ASP A 521 6.19 -2.08 -28.31
N SER A 522 5.66 -1.07 -27.62
CA SER A 522 5.56 0.32 -28.07
C SER A 522 6.58 1.26 -27.41
N GLY A 523 7.53 0.72 -26.63
CA GLY A 523 8.55 1.50 -25.92
C GLY A 523 8.04 2.27 -24.69
N LEU A 524 6.87 1.91 -24.16
CA LEU A 524 6.24 2.51 -22.98
C LEU A 524 6.41 1.62 -21.74
N ASP A 525 6.28 2.17 -20.54
CA ASP A 525 6.30 1.42 -19.27
C ASP A 525 5.60 2.21 -18.14
N TYR A 526 5.48 1.61 -16.95
CA TYR A 526 5.03 2.26 -15.71
C TYR A 526 5.93 1.94 -14.52
N LEU A 527 6.24 2.97 -13.71
CA LEU A 527 7.28 2.92 -12.67
C LEU A 527 6.79 2.43 -11.28
N HIS A 528 5.80 1.55 -11.25
CA HIS A 528 5.34 0.84 -10.05
C HIS A 528 5.17 -0.67 -10.31
N GLY A 529 4.92 -1.45 -9.25
CA GLY A 529 4.64 -2.89 -9.41
C GLY A 529 3.27 -3.11 -10.05
N THR A 530 3.03 -4.28 -10.61
CA THR A 530 1.73 -4.67 -11.18
C THR A 530 0.67 -4.96 -10.12
N GLY A 531 1.06 -5.28 -8.88
CA GLY A 531 0.13 -5.41 -7.77
C GLY A 531 0.78 -5.82 -6.45
N HIS A 532 -0.01 -5.80 -5.38
CA HIS A 532 0.37 -6.13 -4.01
C HIS A 532 -0.70 -7.02 -3.35
N GLY A 533 -0.37 -7.71 -2.27
CA GLY A 533 -1.39 -8.40 -1.48
C GLY A 533 -2.32 -7.41 -0.75
N VAL A 534 -3.53 -7.87 -0.42
CA VAL A 534 -4.55 -7.07 0.29
C VAL A 534 -5.02 -7.80 1.55
N GLY A 535 -5.04 -7.09 2.67
CA GLY A 535 -5.47 -7.62 3.97
C GLY A 535 -6.98 -7.78 4.12
N SER A 536 -7.41 -8.63 5.07
CA SER A 536 -8.84 -8.81 5.40
C SER A 536 -9.24 -7.84 6.52
N PHE A 537 -9.90 -6.73 6.14
CA PHE A 537 -10.17 -5.59 7.03
C PHE A 537 -8.87 -5.16 7.73
N LEU A 538 -7.80 -5.00 6.98
CA LEU A 538 -6.45 -4.75 7.48
C LEU A 538 -5.73 -3.82 6.49
N ASN A 539 -4.40 -3.80 6.46
CA ASN A 539 -3.68 -2.95 5.51
C ASN A 539 -4.08 -3.29 4.07
N VAL A 540 -4.31 -2.25 3.26
CA VAL A 540 -4.56 -2.40 1.82
C VAL A 540 -3.34 -2.94 1.09
N HIS A 541 -2.14 -2.52 1.50
CA HIS A 541 -0.87 -3.11 1.09
C HIS A 541 -0.39 -4.15 2.11
N GLU A 542 -0.57 -5.42 1.79
CA GLU A 542 -0.21 -6.55 2.63
C GLU A 542 0.76 -7.49 1.91
N GLY A 543 1.96 -7.68 2.48
CA GLY A 543 2.87 -8.74 2.06
C GLY A 543 2.48 -10.12 2.64
N PRO A 544 3.16 -11.20 2.24
CA PRO A 544 4.41 -11.22 1.47
C PRO A 544 4.24 -11.54 -0.01
N CYS A 545 3.02 -11.88 -0.46
CA CYS A 545 2.72 -12.03 -1.88
C CYS A 545 2.55 -10.66 -2.55
N GLY A 546 2.76 -10.62 -3.86
CA GLY A 546 2.63 -9.43 -4.69
C GLY A 546 3.10 -9.71 -6.11
N ILE A 547 2.82 -8.81 -7.04
CA ILE A 547 3.19 -8.92 -8.45
C ILE A 547 4.07 -7.72 -8.80
N SER A 548 5.39 -7.87 -8.67
CA SER A 548 6.31 -6.74 -8.87
C SER A 548 7.70 -7.17 -9.28
N TYR A 549 8.29 -6.49 -10.25
CA TYR A 549 9.71 -6.63 -10.61
C TYR A 549 10.68 -6.23 -9.49
N LYS A 550 10.22 -5.47 -8.49
CA LYS A 550 11.07 -4.92 -7.41
C LYS A 550 11.57 -6.00 -6.44
N THR A 551 10.87 -7.14 -6.36
CA THR A 551 11.15 -8.19 -5.36
C THR A 551 11.14 -9.57 -6.00
N PHE A 552 12.23 -10.31 -5.83
CA PHE A 552 12.32 -11.75 -6.15
C PHE A 552 11.98 -12.66 -4.95
N SER A 553 11.97 -12.06 -3.76
CA SER A 553 11.78 -12.76 -2.48
C SER A 553 10.32 -12.89 -2.06
N ASP A 554 9.35 -12.52 -2.91
CA ASP A 554 7.93 -12.72 -2.67
C ASP A 554 7.60 -14.20 -2.43
N GLU A 555 6.59 -14.46 -1.60
CA GLU A 555 6.15 -15.83 -1.35
C GLU A 555 5.42 -16.40 -2.58
N PRO A 556 5.51 -17.73 -2.81
CA PRO A 556 4.74 -18.40 -3.85
C PRO A 556 3.23 -18.13 -3.73
N LEU A 557 2.55 -17.92 -4.86
CA LEU A 557 1.11 -17.77 -4.89
C LEU A 557 0.41 -19.11 -4.59
N GLU A 558 -0.57 -19.04 -3.70
CA GLU A 558 -1.41 -20.16 -3.27
C GLU A 558 -2.88 -19.76 -3.30
N ALA A 559 -3.78 -20.74 -3.43
CA ALA A 559 -5.21 -20.51 -3.41
C ALA A 559 -5.64 -19.87 -2.08
N GLY A 560 -6.49 -18.85 -2.13
CA GLY A 560 -6.89 -18.06 -0.95
C GLY A 560 -6.08 -16.78 -0.76
N MET A 561 -4.94 -16.60 -1.45
CA MET A 561 -4.26 -15.31 -1.48
C MET A 561 -5.07 -14.28 -2.28
N ILE A 562 -5.02 -13.02 -1.85
CA ILE A 562 -5.70 -11.89 -2.51
C ILE A 562 -4.64 -10.86 -2.87
N VAL A 563 -4.61 -10.43 -4.12
CA VAL A 563 -3.69 -9.40 -4.65
C VAL A 563 -4.42 -8.40 -5.53
N THR A 564 -3.84 -7.22 -5.78
CA THR A 564 -4.27 -6.32 -6.85
C THR A 564 -3.66 -6.73 -8.20
N ASP A 565 -4.33 -6.32 -9.27
CA ASP A 565 -3.87 -6.34 -10.66
C ASP A 565 -4.14 -4.94 -11.25
N GLU A 566 -3.13 -4.09 -11.25
CA GLU A 566 -3.23 -2.63 -11.38
C GLU A 566 -2.24 -1.99 -12.38
N PRO A 567 -2.03 -2.51 -13.60
CA PRO A 567 -1.16 -1.85 -14.56
C PRO A 567 -1.59 -0.41 -14.86
N GLY A 568 -0.63 0.40 -15.31
CA GLY A 568 -0.88 1.79 -15.68
C GLY A 568 0.04 2.32 -16.78
N TYR A 569 -0.19 3.57 -17.15
CA TYR A 569 0.67 4.38 -18.02
C TYR A 569 0.46 5.86 -17.67
N TYR A 570 1.53 6.65 -17.64
CA TYR A 570 1.50 8.03 -17.18
C TYR A 570 2.26 8.93 -18.17
N GLU A 571 1.52 9.79 -18.88
CA GLU A 571 2.08 10.75 -19.84
C GLU A 571 2.27 12.10 -19.14
N ASP A 572 3.52 12.42 -18.80
CA ASP A 572 3.88 13.62 -18.04
C ASP A 572 3.30 14.90 -18.66
N GLY A 573 2.50 15.61 -17.86
CA GLY A 573 1.88 16.86 -18.28
C GLY A 573 0.63 16.72 -19.15
N ALA A 574 0.13 15.50 -19.41
CA ALA A 574 -1.06 15.25 -20.22
C ALA A 574 -2.14 14.44 -19.49
N PHE A 575 -1.90 13.15 -19.21
CA PHE A 575 -2.88 12.27 -18.58
C PHE A 575 -2.20 11.06 -17.91
N GLY A 576 -2.96 10.34 -17.08
CA GLY A 576 -2.53 9.02 -16.62
C GLY A 576 -3.70 8.04 -16.61
N ILE A 577 -3.33 6.77 -16.73
CA ILE A 577 -4.25 5.64 -16.82
C ILE A 577 -3.78 4.58 -15.84
N ARG A 578 -4.71 4.06 -15.06
CA ARG A 578 -4.57 2.82 -14.31
C ARG A 578 -5.90 2.07 -14.31
N ILE A 579 -5.81 0.75 -14.42
CA ILE A 579 -6.97 -0.16 -14.39
C ILE A 579 -6.67 -1.22 -13.35
N GLU A 580 -7.44 -1.21 -12.27
CA GLU A 580 -7.14 -2.02 -11.11
C GLU A 580 -8.33 -2.83 -10.63
N ASN A 581 -8.07 -4.10 -10.34
CA ASN A 581 -8.99 -4.94 -9.57
C ASN A 581 -8.23 -5.66 -8.46
N VAL A 582 -8.90 -5.87 -7.34
CA VAL A 582 -8.53 -6.91 -6.38
C VAL A 582 -8.98 -8.25 -6.93
N VAL A 583 -8.09 -9.24 -6.90
CA VAL A 583 -8.30 -10.59 -7.40
C VAL A 583 -7.96 -11.65 -6.35
N LEU A 584 -8.77 -12.71 -6.28
CA LEU A 584 -8.54 -13.89 -5.45
C LEU A 584 -7.84 -14.97 -6.28
N VAL A 585 -6.78 -15.56 -5.74
CA VAL A 585 -6.13 -16.73 -6.33
C VAL A 585 -7.00 -17.96 -6.07
N VAL A 586 -7.45 -18.62 -7.14
CA VAL A 586 -8.33 -19.80 -7.07
C VAL A 586 -7.80 -20.98 -7.88
N PRO A 587 -8.08 -22.22 -7.47
CA PRO A 587 -7.74 -23.39 -8.28
C PRO A 587 -8.51 -23.41 -9.61
N VAL A 588 -7.84 -23.84 -10.68
CA VAL A 588 -8.47 -24.01 -12.00
C VAL A 588 -8.17 -25.38 -12.58
N LYS A 589 -9.17 -26.00 -13.21
CA LYS A 589 -8.99 -27.25 -13.95
C LYS A 589 -8.45 -26.93 -15.35
N THR A 590 -7.34 -27.56 -15.69
CA THR A 590 -6.68 -27.43 -16.99
C THR A 590 -6.88 -28.70 -17.83
N LYS A 591 -6.67 -28.59 -19.15
CA LYS A 591 -6.76 -29.71 -20.10
C LYS A 591 -5.87 -30.91 -19.70
N TYR A 592 -4.71 -30.61 -19.13
CA TYR A 592 -3.76 -31.61 -18.63
C TYR A 592 -3.30 -31.22 -17.23
N ASN A 593 -2.93 -32.21 -16.41
CA ASN A 593 -2.36 -32.01 -15.09
C ASN A 593 -0.91 -32.52 -15.05
N PHE A 594 0.05 -31.65 -15.35
CA PHE A 594 1.46 -32.03 -15.38
C PHE A 594 2.03 -32.18 -13.96
N SER A 595 2.65 -33.32 -13.67
CA SER A 595 3.25 -33.64 -12.36
C SER A 595 2.32 -33.51 -11.15
N ASN A 596 1.00 -33.58 -11.34
CA ASN A 596 -0.01 -33.48 -10.29
C ASN A 596 0.10 -32.23 -9.40
N ARG A 597 0.69 -31.13 -9.90
CA ARG A 597 0.87 -29.89 -9.12
C ARG A 597 -0.42 -29.08 -8.98
N GLY A 598 -1.37 -29.27 -9.90
CA GLY A 598 -2.52 -28.37 -10.02
C GLY A 598 -2.14 -27.03 -10.65
N SER A 599 -3.16 -26.24 -10.99
CA SER A 599 -3.02 -24.90 -11.56
C SER A 599 -3.93 -23.93 -10.82
N LEU A 600 -3.54 -22.66 -10.85
CA LEU A 600 -4.23 -21.52 -10.28
C LEU A 600 -4.58 -20.53 -11.38
N THR A 601 -5.58 -19.69 -11.11
CA THR A 601 -5.99 -18.53 -11.90
C THR A 601 -6.48 -17.45 -10.94
N PHE A 602 -6.81 -16.28 -11.46
CA PHE A 602 -7.43 -15.21 -10.68
C PHE A 602 -8.94 -15.14 -10.88
N GLU A 603 -9.65 -14.81 -9.80
CA GLU A 603 -11.07 -14.45 -9.80
C GLU A 603 -11.22 -13.01 -9.32
N PRO A 604 -11.75 -12.07 -10.14
CA PRO A 604 -11.94 -10.70 -9.73
C PRO A 604 -12.95 -10.57 -8.58
N LEU A 605 -12.53 -9.92 -7.49
CA LEU A 605 -13.42 -9.47 -6.42
C LEU A 605 -14.04 -8.12 -6.76
N THR A 606 -13.27 -7.22 -7.38
CA THR A 606 -13.76 -5.93 -7.86
C THR A 606 -14.72 -6.09 -9.04
N LEU A 607 -15.95 -5.59 -8.91
CA LEU A 607 -17.02 -5.76 -9.90
C LEU A 607 -17.46 -4.43 -10.56
N VAL A 608 -16.53 -3.50 -10.76
CA VAL A 608 -16.84 -2.17 -11.29
C VAL A 608 -16.64 -2.11 -12.82
N PRO A 609 -17.53 -1.49 -13.62
CA PRO A 609 -17.37 -1.33 -15.07
C PRO A 609 -16.03 -0.73 -15.51
N ILE A 610 -15.53 -1.15 -16.68
CA ILE A 610 -14.39 -0.52 -17.38
C ILE A 610 -14.97 0.19 -18.60
N GLN A 611 -14.62 1.45 -18.83
CA GLN A 611 -15.30 2.29 -19.80
C GLN A 611 -14.90 1.94 -21.24
N THR A 612 -15.86 1.47 -22.05
CA THR A 612 -15.58 0.93 -23.40
C THR A 612 -15.17 1.97 -24.42
N LYS A 613 -15.56 3.25 -24.26
CA LYS A 613 -15.16 4.33 -25.19
C LYS A 613 -13.65 4.59 -25.19
N MET A 614 -12.96 4.24 -24.10
CA MET A 614 -11.51 4.34 -23.96
C MET A 614 -10.77 3.24 -24.71
N ILE A 615 -11.48 2.22 -25.22
CA ILE A 615 -10.88 1.04 -25.82
C ILE A 615 -10.80 1.20 -27.34
N ASP A 616 -9.64 0.92 -27.90
CA ASP A 616 -9.50 0.58 -29.32
C ASP A 616 -9.85 -0.91 -29.52
N VAL A 617 -11.14 -1.17 -29.73
CA VAL A 617 -11.73 -2.52 -29.75
C VAL A 617 -11.13 -3.39 -30.86
N ASP A 618 -10.77 -2.80 -31.99
CA ASP A 618 -10.25 -3.52 -33.16
C ASP A 618 -8.84 -4.09 -32.90
N SER A 619 -8.12 -3.55 -31.91
CA SER A 619 -6.81 -4.06 -31.49
C SER A 619 -6.90 -5.25 -30.52
N LEU A 620 -8.09 -5.54 -29.96
CA LEU A 620 -8.28 -6.63 -29.01
C LEU A 620 -8.34 -7.99 -29.71
N THR A 621 -7.77 -9.01 -29.06
CA THR A 621 -7.90 -10.41 -29.47
C THR A 621 -9.25 -10.97 -29.03
N ASP A 622 -9.70 -12.05 -29.67
CA ASP A 622 -10.94 -12.75 -29.29
C ASP A 622 -10.95 -13.17 -27.81
N LYS A 623 -9.80 -13.59 -27.26
CA LYS A 623 -9.67 -13.96 -25.84
C LYS A 623 -9.94 -12.76 -24.93
N GLU A 624 -9.42 -11.58 -25.29
CA GLU A 624 -9.60 -10.34 -24.52
C GLU A 624 -11.07 -9.86 -24.59
N LEU A 625 -11.69 -9.94 -25.77
CA LEU A 625 -13.11 -9.61 -25.96
C LEU A 625 -14.02 -10.54 -25.13
N LEU A 626 -13.76 -11.85 -25.16
CA LEU A 626 -14.51 -12.84 -24.39
C LEU A 626 -14.36 -12.65 -22.87
N TRP A 627 -13.15 -12.33 -22.40
CA TRP A 627 -12.93 -12.01 -20.99
C TRP A 627 -13.76 -10.79 -20.57
N GLY A 628 -13.75 -9.71 -21.38
CA GLY A 628 -14.55 -8.51 -21.13
C GLY A 628 -16.05 -8.80 -21.05
N ALA A 629 -16.59 -9.63 -21.94
CA ALA A 629 -17.98 -10.07 -21.92
C ALA A 629 -18.32 -10.94 -20.70
N MET A 630 -17.41 -11.83 -20.29
CA MET A 630 -17.60 -12.70 -19.11
C MET A 630 -17.70 -11.86 -17.83
N VAL A 631 -16.76 -10.94 -17.61
CA VAL A 631 -16.77 -10.05 -16.44
C VAL A 631 -18.02 -9.16 -16.45
N SER A 632 -18.40 -8.64 -17.62
CA SER A 632 -19.62 -7.82 -17.75
C SER A 632 -20.90 -8.60 -17.44
N THR A 633 -20.96 -9.88 -17.82
CA THR A 633 -22.08 -10.77 -17.50
C THR A 633 -22.11 -11.09 -16.00
N LEU A 634 -20.95 -11.36 -15.38
CA LEU A 634 -20.84 -11.58 -13.93
C LEU A 634 -21.38 -10.36 -13.15
N ARG A 635 -21.06 -9.14 -13.61
CA ARG A 635 -21.61 -7.89 -13.05
C ARG A 635 -23.14 -7.88 -13.10
N LEU A 636 -23.75 -8.13 -14.26
CA LEU A 636 -25.21 -8.18 -14.40
C LEU A 636 -25.87 -9.18 -13.45
N PHE A 637 -25.30 -10.37 -13.26
CA PHE A 637 -25.84 -11.38 -12.34
C PHE A 637 -25.76 -10.99 -10.86
N VAL A 638 -24.68 -10.31 -10.44
CA VAL A 638 -24.50 -9.88 -9.04
C VAL A 638 -25.32 -8.63 -8.72
N PHE A 639 -25.38 -7.66 -9.64
CA PHE A 639 -26.08 -6.40 -9.41
C PHE A 639 -27.60 -6.48 -9.59
N LEU A 640 -28.13 -7.32 -10.49
CA LEU A 640 -29.58 -7.36 -10.75
C LEU A 640 -30.41 -7.69 -9.50
N PRO A 641 -30.07 -8.68 -8.66
CA PRO A 641 -30.80 -8.95 -7.42
C PRO A 641 -30.64 -7.84 -6.37
N LEU A 642 -29.48 -7.18 -6.32
CA LEU A 642 -29.18 -6.16 -5.33
C LEU A 642 -29.88 -4.84 -5.65
N VAL A 643 -29.86 -4.43 -6.93
CA VAL A 643 -30.63 -3.29 -7.45
C VAL A 643 -32.13 -3.53 -7.27
N VAL A 644 -32.62 -4.76 -7.47
CA VAL A 644 -34.02 -5.12 -7.20
C VAL A 644 -34.35 -5.01 -5.71
N ARG A 645 -33.46 -5.40 -4.80
CA ARG A 645 -33.66 -5.25 -3.34
C ARG A 645 -33.61 -3.79 -2.89
N LEU A 646 -32.67 -2.99 -3.40
CA LEU A 646 -32.58 -1.56 -3.11
C LEU A 646 -33.78 -0.79 -3.67
N ALA A 647 -34.27 -1.15 -4.86
CA ALA A 647 -35.52 -0.60 -5.41
C ALA A 647 -36.77 -0.97 -4.59
N GLN A 648 -36.74 -2.09 -3.86
CA GLN A 648 -37.80 -2.53 -2.94
C GLN A 648 -37.72 -1.87 -1.55
N GLN A 649 -36.63 -1.21 -1.21
CA GLN A 649 -36.45 -0.47 0.05
C GLN A 649 -36.78 1.02 -0.06
N LEU A 650 -37.16 1.50 -1.24
CA LEU A 650 -37.73 2.84 -1.41
C LEU A 650 -39.11 2.93 -0.72
N PRO A 651 -39.40 4.01 0.03
CA PRO A 651 -40.70 4.16 0.68
C PRO A 651 -41.85 4.15 -0.34
N PRO A 652 -43.05 3.64 0.02
CA PRO A 652 -44.16 3.38 -0.91
C PRO A 652 -44.74 4.61 -1.63
N GLY A 653 -44.15 5.80 -1.50
CA GLY A 653 -44.60 7.04 -2.13
C GLY A 653 -44.11 7.28 -3.57
N LEU A 654 -43.21 6.45 -4.10
CA LEU A 654 -42.71 6.55 -5.49
C LEU A 654 -43.13 5.38 -6.40
N GLN A 655 -43.91 4.44 -5.87
CA GLN A 655 -44.62 3.44 -6.68
C GLN A 655 -45.93 4.04 -7.18
N GLY A 656 -45.92 4.55 -8.42
CA GLY A 656 -47.09 4.74 -9.27
C GLY A 656 -48.28 5.51 -8.69
N ARG A 657 -48.32 6.83 -8.91
CA ARG A 657 -49.61 7.49 -9.15
C ARG A 657 -49.91 7.33 -10.63
N ASP A 658 -50.95 6.56 -10.94
CA ASP A 658 -51.89 6.85 -12.02
C ASP A 658 -53.01 5.80 -12.06
N ARG A 659 -54.13 6.14 -11.40
CA ARG A 659 -55.53 5.70 -11.64
C ARG A 659 -56.37 6.78 -10.92
N GLU A 660 -57.26 7.56 -11.53
CA GLU A 660 -58.38 7.26 -12.43
C GLU A 660 -58.88 8.56 -13.10
N GLY A 661 -59.46 8.45 -14.31
CA GLY A 661 -60.24 9.52 -14.94
C GLY A 661 -60.51 9.26 -16.43
N ALA A 662 -61.65 8.62 -16.72
CA ALA A 662 -62.07 8.12 -18.03
C ALA A 662 -62.54 9.21 -19.02
N ALA A 663 -62.33 9.00 -20.33
CA ALA A 663 -63.38 9.08 -21.38
C ALA A 663 -62.82 8.80 -22.81
N GLU A 664 -63.44 7.81 -23.45
CA GLU A 664 -63.80 7.67 -24.88
C GLU A 664 -62.77 7.63 -26.06
N ALA A 665 -62.96 6.55 -26.85
CA ALA A 665 -62.86 6.41 -28.31
C ALA A 665 -61.50 6.18 -29.03
N GLY A 666 -61.29 4.93 -29.50
CA GLY A 666 -61.00 4.57 -30.90
C GLY A 666 -59.58 4.78 -31.51
N PRO A 667 -59.02 3.85 -32.32
CA PRO A 667 -57.59 3.80 -32.71
C PRO A 667 -57.33 4.19 -34.20
N PRO A 668 -56.13 3.99 -34.81
CA PRO A 668 -54.73 4.10 -34.35
C PRO A 668 -53.83 4.92 -35.31
N GLY A 669 -52.60 5.26 -34.89
CA GLY A 669 -51.54 5.64 -35.84
C GLY A 669 -50.19 6.03 -35.23
N GLY A 670 -49.21 5.11 -35.31
CA GLY A 670 -47.81 5.46 -35.54
C GLY A 670 -46.80 5.40 -34.37
N SER A 671 -45.90 4.40 -34.45
CA SER A 671 -44.49 4.45 -34.03
C SER A 671 -44.12 4.24 -32.54
N ARG A 672 -44.14 2.97 -32.10
CA ARG A 672 -43.20 2.42 -31.10
C ARG A 672 -42.76 1.01 -31.50
N VAL A 673 -41.68 0.88 -32.27
CA VAL A 673 -40.93 -0.38 -32.39
C VAL A 673 -39.45 -0.05 -32.62
N ALA A 674 -38.64 -0.10 -31.56
CA ALA A 674 -37.18 -0.19 -31.68
C ALA A 674 -36.51 -0.86 -30.46
N HIS A 675 -37.12 -0.88 -29.28
CA HIS A 675 -36.47 -1.41 -28.06
C HIS A 675 -36.93 -2.80 -27.58
N GLN A 676 -37.67 -3.57 -28.39
CA GLN A 676 -38.09 -4.94 -28.03
C GLN A 676 -37.43 -6.06 -28.84
N ARG A 677 -36.65 -5.76 -29.88
CA ARG A 677 -36.00 -6.80 -30.70
C ARG A 677 -34.70 -7.34 -30.10
N ASP A 678 -33.99 -6.55 -29.26
CA ASP A 678 -32.71 -6.98 -28.70
C ASP A 678 -32.84 -7.90 -27.48
N ALA A 679 -33.98 -7.84 -26.77
CA ALA A 679 -34.27 -8.76 -25.65
C ALA A 679 -34.65 -10.18 -26.12
N ALA A 680 -35.31 -10.30 -27.27
CA ALA A 680 -35.76 -11.60 -27.80
C ALA A 680 -34.64 -12.42 -28.46
N HIS A 681 -33.61 -11.76 -29.02
CA HIS A 681 -32.48 -12.45 -29.61
C HIS A 681 -31.48 -13.00 -28.56
N LEU A 682 -31.36 -12.37 -27.39
CA LEU A 682 -30.53 -12.91 -26.29
C LEU A 682 -31.18 -14.08 -25.55
N GLN A 683 -32.51 -14.13 -25.43
CA GLN A 683 -33.20 -15.27 -24.82
C GLN A 683 -33.07 -16.57 -25.65
N ALA A 684 -32.95 -16.47 -26.97
CA ALA A 684 -32.81 -17.63 -27.84
C ALA A 684 -31.40 -18.26 -27.80
N ALA A 685 -30.37 -17.50 -27.41
CA ALA A 685 -29.00 -18.02 -27.24
C ALA A 685 -28.81 -18.75 -25.89
N LEU A 686 -29.68 -18.50 -24.91
CA LEU A 686 -29.57 -18.99 -23.53
C LEU A 686 -30.24 -20.37 -23.28
N ALA A 687 -30.76 -21.03 -24.32
CA ALA A 687 -31.55 -22.26 -24.18
C ALA A 687 -30.85 -23.56 -24.62
N ARG A 688 -29.51 -23.61 -24.74
CA ARG A 688 -28.79 -24.87 -25.05
C ARG A 688 -27.74 -25.20 -23.98
N PRO A 689 -28.00 -26.20 -23.11
CA PRO A 689 -26.97 -26.79 -22.27
C PRO A 689 -26.24 -27.87 -23.09
N GLY A 690 -24.92 -27.73 -23.27
CA GLY A 690 -24.12 -28.80 -23.84
C GLY A 690 -22.79 -28.38 -24.45
N SER A 691 -21.72 -28.63 -23.69
CA SER A 691 -20.38 -29.00 -24.16
C SER A 691 -19.74 -28.19 -25.29
N VAL A 692 -18.87 -27.23 -24.97
CA VAL A 692 -17.61 -27.01 -25.71
C VAL A 692 -16.54 -26.43 -24.75
N LEU A 693 -15.52 -27.27 -24.49
CA LEU A 693 -14.11 -27.07 -24.09
C LEU A 693 -13.70 -25.91 -23.16
#